data_AF-A0A5N8HER6-F1
#
_entry.id   AF-A0A5N8HER6-F1
#
_cell.length_a   1.000
_cell.length_b   1.000
_cell.length_c   1.000
_cell.angle_alpha   90.00
_cell.angle_beta   90.00
_cell.angle_gamma   90.00
#
_symmetry.space_group_name_H-M   'P 1'
#
loop_
_entity.id
_entity.type
_entity.pdbx_description
1 polymer ?
#
loop_
_entity_poly.entity_id
_entity_poly.type
_entity_poly.pdbx_seq_one_letter_code
_entity_poly.pdbx_strand_id
1 'polypeptide(L)'
;MRHFIFQDEKSHKFWAVEQQGNELHICWGKVGTKGQNQVKSFADAAAAAKAELKLIAEKVKKGYVEELSSPSQPAIKIETIEVDTADEAETTVVFDQSMVVEPAETPCPWLTDDSPNHLSEKKSQEALPSRRFPGDAVSEPQDSLLMNLGQDIHNLSGKLTTYDFSACSANWQQNINEALANGPLSPAALAVQVVLVSRKFWGECPELMDEIVYVYGLEFAVDMFIAMQYISFDCTYHRTSIHITFQPLLNHAHCVTPFDVRLRKHLALAEETLWQRCVDKFITALPDIPPVQQPMVALMLPERPEIAEEIARRLLEQKNIQTVEWLKLVVQESSLLKALESYCAYDLFNDYYHGCIWNVTVLQEQGIAGIARFAPYAYADLCGSILEEINHPQALMLLIRVSGKTKRCHERMTKACAAFPHAALAALAELLAQKEENSWRIMLMTMLISQPALAEQVTPWLSTPAVAVLKSCQQQLTQPSNHASADMLPAVLVSPPWLSKKKKSVMPVLDLTPLPLESCCTLTETAEKEIHARHRWHAHQIDIGQKEDIQNYLTRLGFNRWNNGQYMKASDAVVELWQRGDYSALISEFKTFWHSYQREWQLYMLAALPIEKTAQAWNVLSKEPHVGVEFVMTHLQLAGLQGFIHSFSRYPQEALPVAQYFAAIELAPLIARAFNKLKTLRQDARTWLLKYPEHAITGLLPAALGKSGEAQDNARAALRMLTENGHQPLLQE
;
A
#
# COMPACT_ATOMS: atom_id res chain seq x y z
N MET A 1 -9.37 20.93 27.72
CA MET A 1 -10.20 20.82 26.50
C MET A 1 -10.31 19.37 26.05
N ARG A 2 -11.52 18.80 25.96
CA ARG A 2 -11.75 17.41 25.53
C ARG A 2 -11.57 17.31 24.02
N HIS A 3 -10.60 16.51 23.56
CA HIS A 3 -10.29 16.33 22.13
C HIS A 3 -10.95 15.07 21.60
N PHE A 4 -11.42 15.12 20.37
CA PHE A 4 -12.04 14.00 19.70
C PHE A 4 -11.55 13.93 18.25
N ILE A 5 -11.15 12.74 17.81
CA ILE A 5 -10.63 12.51 16.47
C ILE A 5 -11.64 11.71 15.67
N PHE A 6 -11.90 12.15 14.44
CA PHE A 6 -12.67 11.43 13.44
C PHE A 6 -11.76 11.08 12.27
N GLN A 7 -11.69 9.80 11.96
CA GLN A 7 -10.82 9.27 10.92
C GLN A 7 -11.59 8.34 9.97
N ASP A 8 -11.55 8.67 8.69
CA ASP A 8 -11.93 7.80 7.57
C ASP A 8 -10.83 7.86 6.48
N GLU A 9 -10.96 7.05 5.42
CA GLU A 9 -9.96 6.97 4.33
C GLU A 9 -9.60 8.35 3.74
N LYS A 10 -10.55 9.29 3.70
CA LYS A 10 -10.44 10.61 3.06
C LYS A 10 -10.29 11.78 4.06
N SER A 11 -10.59 11.59 5.33
CA SER A 11 -10.71 12.65 6.36
C SER A 11 -10.00 12.26 7.64
N HIS A 12 -9.09 13.09 8.11
CA HIS A 12 -8.53 13.01 9.46
C HIS A 12 -8.79 14.35 10.13
N LYS A 13 -9.80 14.41 11.00
CA LYS A 13 -10.31 15.65 11.57
C LYS A 13 -10.32 15.59 13.09
N PHE A 14 -9.90 16.66 13.74
CA PHE A 14 -10.13 16.84 15.17
C PHE A 14 -11.37 17.69 15.38
N TRP A 15 -12.04 17.43 16.49
CA TRP A 15 -13.06 18.27 17.08
C TRP A 15 -12.82 18.28 18.58
N ALA A 16 -12.77 19.45 19.17
CA ALA A 16 -12.43 19.66 20.56
C ALA A 16 -13.47 20.57 21.17
N VAL A 17 -13.85 20.31 22.43
CA VAL A 17 -14.76 21.17 23.18
C VAL A 17 -14.26 21.38 24.60
N GLU A 18 -14.44 22.59 25.10
CA GLU A 18 -14.19 22.94 26.49
C GLU A 18 -15.24 23.93 26.97
N GLN A 19 -15.80 23.68 28.15
CA GLN A 19 -16.60 24.66 28.85
C GLN A 19 -15.73 25.64 29.65
N GLN A 20 -15.93 26.93 29.41
CA GLN A 20 -15.38 28.02 30.22
C GLN A 20 -16.55 28.88 30.72
N GLY A 21 -16.92 28.70 32.00
CA GLY A 21 -18.06 29.41 32.60
C GLY A 21 -19.39 29.08 31.91
N ASN A 22 -20.05 30.08 31.33
CA ASN A 22 -21.27 29.92 30.53
C ASN A 22 -20.99 29.73 29.04
N GLU A 23 -19.74 29.51 28.61
CA GLU A 23 -19.37 29.39 27.19
C GLU A 23 -18.77 28.02 26.85
N LEU A 24 -18.99 27.58 25.60
CA LEU A 24 -18.33 26.41 25.02
C LEU A 24 -17.37 26.84 23.92
N HIS A 25 -16.09 26.56 24.13
CA HIS A 25 -15.01 26.76 23.18
C HIS A 25 -14.85 25.49 22.37
N ILE A 26 -15.19 25.56 21.09
CA ILE A 26 -15.20 24.42 20.18
C ILE A 26 -14.15 24.68 19.10
N CYS A 27 -13.19 23.77 18.93
CA CYS A 27 -12.17 23.86 17.89
C CYS A 27 -12.27 22.63 16.99
N TRP A 28 -12.25 22.79 15.67
CA TRP A 28 -12.26 21.63 14.77
C TRP A 28 -11.53 21.90 13.48
N GLY A 29 -10.91 20.90 12.91
CA GLY A 29 -10.11 21.05 11.73
C GLY A 29 -9.64 19.73 11.19
N LYS A 30 -8.81 19.78 10.16
CA LYS A 30 -8.01 18.61 9.80
C LYS A 30 -6.91 18.49 10.87
N VAL A 31 -6.66 17.28 11.36
CA VAL A 31 -5.58 17.06 12.34
C VAL A 31 -4.26 17.56 11.75
N GLY A 32 -3.53 18.37 12.51
CA GLY A 32 -2.31 19.05 12.05
C GLY A 32 -2.51 20.44 11.40
N THR A 33 -3.74 20.95 11.30
CA THR A 33 -3.99 22.36 10.93
C THR A 33 -4.48 23.16 12.13
N LYS A 34 -4.39 24.50 12.06
CA LYS A 34 -4.88 25.40 13.13
C LYS A 34 -6.39 25.24 13.43
N GLY A 35 -7.14 24.56 12.57
CA GLY A 35 -8.59 24.38 12.71
C GLY A 35 -9.38 25.67 12.62
N GLN A 36 -10.68 25.55 12.86
CA GLN A 36 -11.64 26.63 13.01
C GLN A 36 -12.15 26.60 14.45
N ASN A 37 -12.23 27.77 15.06
CA ASN A 37 -12.66 27.92 16.44
C ASN A 37 -14.02 28.62 16.48
N GLN A 38 -14.90 28.17 17.36
CA GLN A 38 -16.19 28.77 17.62
C GLN A 38 -16.47 28.75 19.11
N VAL A 39 -16.81 29.91 19.65
CA VAL A 39 -17.28 30.02 21.02
C VAL A 39 -18.82 30.14 21.01
N LYS A 40 -19.49 29.39 21.89
CA LYS A 40 -20.94 29.43 22.08
C LYS A 40 -21.29 29.79 23.53
N SER A 41 -21.82 30.98 23.76
CA SER A 41 -22.24 31.43 25.10
C SER A 41 -23.68 31.00 25.45
N PHE A 42 -23.95 30.59 26.68
CA PHE A 42 -25.25 30.13 27.19
C PHE A 42 -25.71 31.04 28.35
N ALA A 43 -26.97 30.90 28.78
CA ALA A 43 -27.55 31.76 29.82
C ALA A 43 -26.86 31.60 31.18
N ASP A 44 -26.40 30.39 31.48
CA ASP A 44 -25.69 30.02 32.70
C ASP A 44 -24.76 28.82 32.44
N ALA A 45 -23.91 28.49 33.41
CA ALA A 45 -22.99 27.37 33.33
C ALA A 45 -23.69 26.00 33.24
N ALA A 46 -24.90 25.85 33.80
CA ALA A 46 -25.64 24.60 33.75
C ALA A 46 -26.18 24.31 32.35
N ALA A 47 -26.64 25.35 31.63
CA ALA A 47 -27.06 25.26 30.24
C ALA A 47 -25.89 24.98 29.29
N ALA A 48 -24.70 25.53 29.55
CA ALA A 48 -23.48 25.23 28.80
C ALA A 48 -23.05 23.76 28.98
N ALA A 49 -23.03 23.25 30.22
CA ALA A 49 -22.70 21.86 30.50
C ALA A 49 -23.66 20.88 29.80
N LYS A 50 -24.97 21.17 29.84
CA LYS A 50 -25.99 20.35 29.15
C LYS A 50 -25.81 20.38 27.63
N ALA A 51 -25.38 21.50 27.06
CA ALA A 51 -25.09 21.61 25.64
C ALA A 51 -23.77 20.94 25.23
N GLU A 52 -22.75 20.96 26.09
CA GLU A 52 -21.46 20.27 25.89
C GLU A 52 -21.68 18.77 25.75
N LEU A 53 -22.36 18.17 26.73
CA LEU A 53 -22.68 16.74 26.73
C LEU A 53 -23.49 16.33 25.49
N LYS A 54 -24.41 17.20 25.05
CA LYS A 54 -25.20 16.96 23.83
C LYS A 54 -24.33 16.97 22.57
N LEU A 55 -23.37 17.89 22.46
CA LEU A 55 -22.45 17.97 21.32
C LEU A 55 -21.47 16.80 21.31
N ILE A 56 -20.96 16.40 22.48
CA ILE A 56 -20.11 15.22 22.62
C ILE A 56 -20.87 13.98 22.18
N ALA A 57 -22.11 13.76 22.66
CA ALA A 57 -22.93 12.63 22.24
C ALA A 57 -23.20 12.62 20.73
N GLU A 58 -23.43 13.79 20.12
CA GLU A 58 -23.61 13.91 18.66
C GLU A 58 -22.32 13.60 17.88
N LYS A 59 -21.15 13.99 18.40
CA LYS A 59 -19.85 13.75 17.78
C LYS A 59 -19.40 12.30 17.91
N VAL A 60 -19.58 11.71 19.09
CA VAL A 60 -19.34 10.28 19.33
C VAL A 60 -20.24 9.43 18.43
N LYS A 61 -21.52 9.79 18.27
CA LYS A 61 -22.43 9.11 17.32
C LYS A 61 -21.99 9.24 15.85
N LYS A 62 -21.26 10.31 15.50
CA LYS A 62 -20.67 10.52 14.17
C LYS A 62 -19.30 9.84 14.02
N GLY A 63 -18.87 9.00 14.97
CA GLY A 63 -17.62 8.24 14.91
C GLY A 63 -16.39 9.01 15.40
N TYR A 64 -16.56 10.16 16.06
CA TYR A 64 -15.45 10.84 16.72
C TYR A 64 -15.11 10.10 18.02
N VAL A 65 -13.86 9.67 18.17
CA VAL A 65 -13.38 8.99 19.37
C VAL A 65 -12.68 10.01 20.26
N GLU A 66 -13.00 10.01 21.55
CA GLU A 66 -12.37 10.92 22.51
C GLU A 66 -10.90 10.55 22.71
N GLU A 67 -10.02 11.50 22.39
CA GLU A 67 -8.63 11.48 22.81
C GLU A 67 -8.58 11.97 24.26
N LEU A 68 -8.22 11.07 25.17
CA LEU A 68 -7.83 11.42 26.52
C LEU A 68 -6.44 12.08 26.44
N SER A 69 -6.39 13.40 26.22
CA SER A 69 -5.12 14.14 26.14
C SER A 69 -4.99 15.21 27.25
N SER A 70 -3.83 15.13 27.92
CA SER A 70 -3.26 16.13 28.82
C SER A 70 -2.94 17.45 28.08
N PRO A 71 -2.99 18.60 28.76
CA PRO A 71 -3.19 19.91 28.13
C PRO A 71 -1.97 20.49 27.41
N SER A 72 -2.24 21.18 26.30
CA SER A 72 -1.32 21.84 25.38
C SER A 72 -0.83 23.23 25.84
N GLN A 73 0.45 23.52 25.56
CA GLN A 73 1.16 24.80 25.73
C GLN A 73 0.85 25.84 24.62
N PRO A 74 1.09 27.15 24.88
CA PRO A 74 0.72 28.27 24.01
C PRO A 74 1.81 28.65 22.98
N ALA A 75 1.38 29.32 21.90
CA ALA A 75 2.19 29.73 20.75
C ALA A 75 3.13 30.93 21.03
N ILE A 76 4.39 30.82 20.60
CA ILE A 76 5.38 31.91 20.59
C ILE A 76 5.60 32.41 19.15
N LYS A 77 5.65 33.74 18.99
CA LYS A 77 5.96 34.45 17.73
C LYS A 77 7.44 34.32 17.37
N ILE A 78 7.71 34.04 16.09
CA ILE A 78 9.06 34.00 15.51
C ILE A 78 9.24 35.28 14.68
N GLU A 79 10.29 36.06 14.96
CA GLU A 79 10.80 37.10 14.06
C GLU A 79 11.70 36.46 13.00
N THR A 80 11.42 36.80 11.75
CA THR A 80 12.17 36.42 10.55
C THR A 80 13.48 37.19 10.46
N ILE A 81 14.61 36.47 10.34
CA ILE A 81 15.87 36.98 9.79
C ILE A 81 16.02 36.33 8.40
N GLU A 82 16.06 37.16 7.36
CA GLU A 82 16.36 36.75 5.99
C GLU A 82 17.85 36.40 5.86
N VAL A 83 18.15 35.20 5.36
CA VAL A 83 19.44 34.87 4.76
C VAL A 83 19.20 34.04 3.49
N ASP A 84 19.86 34.48 2.43
CA ASP A 84 19.82 34.04 1.05
C ASP A 84 19.91 32.53 0.81
N THR A 85 19.14 32.09 -0.17
CA THR A 85 19.19 30.78 -0.82
C THR A 85 20.38 30.68 -1.78
N ALA A 86 21.25 29.67 -1.61
CA ALA A 86 21.93 28.97 -2.70
C ALA A 86 22.56 27.65 -2.20
N ASP A 87 22.58 26.66 -3.09
CA ASP A 87 23.22 25.33 -3.03
C ASP A 87 22.52 24.20 -2.25
N GLU A 88 21.76 23.42 -3.04
CA GLU A 88 21.48 22.00 -2.80
C GLU A 88 22.79 21.20 -2.85
N ALA A 89 23.15 20.55 -1.74
CA ALA A 89 24.20 19.54 -1.73
C ALA A 89 23.68 18.25 -1.09
N GLU A 90 23.64 17.21 -1.93
CA GLU A 90 23.42 15.80 -1.58
C GLU A 90 24.32 15.39 -0.41
N THR A 91 23.72 14.94 0.69
CA THR A 91 24.47 14.48 1.87
C THR A 91 24.46 12.96 1.92
N THR A 92 25.65 12.38 1.87
CA THR A 92 25.89 10.94 1.88
C THR A 92 26.55 10.57 3.20
N VAL A 93 26.03 9.51 3.83
CA VAL A 93 26.39 9.12 5.20
C VAL A 93 27.69 8.31 5.18
N VAL A 94 28.71 8.81 5.89
CA VAL A 94 29.84 8.02 6.37
C VAL A 94 29.75 8.03 7.89
N PHE A 95 29.52 6.86 8.48
CA PHE A 95 29.63 6.66 9.92
C PHE A 95 31.10 6.31 10.19
N ASP A 96 31.90 7.30 10.58
CA ASP A 96 33.28 7.04 10.99
C ASP A 96 33.28 6.62 12.46
N GLN A 97 33.45 5.32 12.72
CA GLN A 97 33.56 4.71 14.05
C GLN A 97 35.00 4.74 14.61
N SER A 98 35.92 5.50 14.02
CA SER A 98 37.31 5.51 14.48
C SER A 98 37.57 6.35 15.75
N MET A 99 36.78 6.18 16.82
CA MET A 99 37.22 6.44 18.20
C MET A 99 36.40 5.57 19.18
N VAL A 100 36.89 4.36 19.45
CA VAL A 100 36.41 3.51 20.54
C VAL A 100 36.78 4.19 21.87
N VAL A 101 35.80 4.80 22.53
CA VAL A 101 35.85 5.11 23.96
C VAL A 101 35.46 3.83 24.71
N GLU A 102 36.16 3.55 25.82
CA GLU A 102 36.00 2.34 26.65
C GLU A 102 34.54 1.93 26.90
N PRO A 103 34.24 0.61 27.00
CA PRO A 103 32.88 0.11 27.08
C PRO A 103 32.21 0.61 28.37
N ALA A 104 31.18 1.44 28.21
CA ALA A 104 30.30 1.82 29.31
C ALA A 104 29.71 0.55 29.96
N GLU A 105 29.70 0.47 31.29
CA GLU A 105 29.12 -0.63 32.08
C GLU A 105 27.59 -0.82 31.86
N THR A 106 26.97 0.04 31.05
CA THR A 106 25.53 0.03 30.74
C THR A 106 25.29 -0.69 29.42
N PRO A 107 24.39 -1.70 29.33
CA PRO A 107 24.08 -2.37 28.06
C PRO A 107 23.39 -1.41 27.06
N CYS A 108 23.68 -1.58 25.77
CA CYS A 108 23.06 -0.80 24.70
C CYS A 108 21.53 -1.01 24.70
N PRO A 109 20.71 0.07 24.67
CA PRO A 109 19.25 -0.07 24.76
C PRO A 109 18.58 -0.50 23.45
N TRP A 110 19.36 -0.62 22.37
CA TRP A 110 18.92 -1.12 21.07
C TRP A 110 19.86 -2.23 20.58
N LEU A 111 19.49 -2.85 19.47
CA LEU A 111 20.24 -3.95 18.87
C LEU A 111 21.66 -3.50 18.49
N THR A 112 22.67 -4.25 18.91
CA THR A 112 24.06 -4.00 18.49
C THR A 112 24.36 -4.73 17.18
N ASP A 113 25.39 -4.29 16.45
CA ASP A 113 25.75 -4.85 15.14
C ASP A 113 26.02 -6.36 15.17
N ASP A 114 26.45 -6.91 16.31
CA ASP A 114 26.75 -8.33 16.52
C ASP A 114 25.57 -9.15 17.10
N SER A 115 24.39 -8.55 17.29
CA SER A 115 23.25 -9.23 17.92
C SER A 115 22.68 -10.35 17.02
N PRO A 116 22.65 -11.63 17.45
CA PRO A 116 22.11 -12.71 16.63
C PRO A 116 20.58 -12.60 16.48
N ASN A 117 20.14 -12.58 15.22
CA ASN A 117 18.75 -12.66 14.70
C ASN A 117 17.79 -11.49 14.99
N HIS A 118 17.57 -10.64 13.98
CA HIS A 118 16.59 -9.54 13.93
C HIS A 118 15.19 -9.95 13.45
N LEU A 119 14.99 -11.23 13.14
CA LEU A 119 13.83 -11.73 12.43
C LEU A 119 13.18 -12.84 13.23
N SER A 120 11.85 -12.93 13.17
CA SER A 120 11.14 -14.10 13.69
C SER A 120 11.58 -15.36 12.96
N GLU A 121 11.45 -16.52 13.60
CA GLU A 121 11.80 -17.81 13.01
C GLU A 121 11.08 -18.04 11.67
N LYS A 122 9.80 -17.67 11.60
CA LYS A 122 9.00 -17.73 10.37
C LYS A 122 9.59 -16.86 9.25
N LYS A 123 9.98 -15.62 9.54
CA LYS A 123 10.57 -14.72 8.53
C LYS A 123 11.94 -15.23 8.08
N SER A 124 12.74 -15.76 9.00
CA SER A 124 14.07 -16.30 8.68
C SER A 124 13.99 -17.46 7.69
N GLN A 125 12.94 -18.28 7.74
CA GLN A 125 12.69 -19.35 6.77
C GLN A 125 12.31 -18.84 5.36
N GLU A 126 11.89 -17.59 5.22
CA GLU A 126 11.54 -16.97 3.94
C GLU A 126 12.76 -16.34 3.23
N ALA A 127 13.91 -16.23 3.92
CA ALA A 127 15.13 -15.67 3.35
C ALA A 127 15.72 -16.58 2.25
N LEU A 128 16.43 -15.98 1.30
CA LEU A 128 17.20 -16.75 0.31
C LEU A 128 18.31 -17.55 1.03
N PRO A 129 18.48 -18.84 0.71
CA PRO A 129 19.46 -19.69 1.38
C PRO A 129 20.90 -19.25 1.08
N SER A 130 21.80 -19.49 2.02
CA SER A 130 23.25 -19.32 1.87
C SER A 130 23.97 -20.41 2.65
N ARG A 131 25.27 -20.58 2.45
CA ARG A 131 26.08 -21.53 3.24
C ARG A 131 26.10 -21.17 4.73
N ARG A 132 25.89 -19.89 5.08
CA ARG A 132 25.74 -19.44 6.47
C ARG A 132 24.36 -19.81 7.04
N PHE A 133 23.32 -19.76 6.20
CA PHE A 133 21.94 -20.10 6.56
C PHE A 133 21.31 -21.03 5.52
N PRO A 134 21.71 -22.32 5.47
CA PRO A 134 21.33 -23.21 4.36
C PRO A 134 19.89 -23.72 4.47
N GLY A 135 19.29 -23.63 5.66
CA GLY A 135 17.98 -24.18 5.97
C GLY A 135 17.98 -25.71 6.02
N ASP A 136 16.79 -26.31 5.92
CA ASP A 136 16.63 -27.75 5.98
C ASP A 136 17.13 -28.45 4.71
N ALA A 137 17.54 -29.72 4.85
CA ALA A 137 17.91 -30.57 3.74
C ALA A 137 16.78 -30.64 2.68
N VAL A 138 17.17 -30.81 1.42
CA VAL A 138 16.21 -31.01 0.33
C VAL A 138 15.76 -32.46 0.31
N SER A 139 14.45 -32.69 0.45
CA SER A 139 13.84 -34.01 0.35
C SER A 139 13.94 -34.58 -1.05
N GLU A 140 13.94 -35.91 -1.15
CA GLU A 140 13.85 -36.63 -2.42
C GLU A 140 12.54 -36.27 -3.16
N PRO A 141 12.59 -35.99 -4.47
CA PRO A 141 11.40 -35.72 -5.28
C PRO A 141 10.44 -36.91 -5.26
N GLN A 142 9.14 -36.64 -5.05
CA GLN A 142 8.11 -37.68 -5.01
C GLN A 142 7.43 -37.90 -6.37
N ASP A 143 7.41 -36.87 -7.22
CA ASP A 143 6.76 -36.85 -8.53
C ASP A 143 7.81 -36.74 -9.65
N SER A 144 7.54 -37.34 -10.81
CA SER A 144 8.39 -37.18 -11.99
C SER A 144 7.96 -35.98 -12.84
N LEU A 145 8.40 -34.78 -12.44
CA LEU A 145 8.13 -33.52 -13.12
C LEU A 145 8.92 -33.40 -14.43
N LEU A 146 10.13 -33.96 -14.50
CA LEU A 146 10.95 -34.01 -15.71
C LEU A 146 10.26 -34.72 -16.87
N MET A 147 9.54 -35.81 -16.59
CA MET A 147 8.80 -36.52 -17.61
C MET A 147 7.64 -35.68 -18.16
N ASN A 148 6.97 -34.92 -17.30
CA ASN A 148 5.90 -34.01 -17.70
C ASN A 148 6.43 -32.84 -18.52
N LEU A 149 7.59 -32.27 -18.14
CA LEU A 149 8.26 -31.18 -18.86
C LEU A 149 8.45 -31.50 -20.36
N GLY A 150 8.95 -32.70 -20.65
CA GLY A 150 9.14 -33.18 -22.02
C GLY A 150 7.82 -33.41 -22.78
N GLN A 151 6.73 -33.76 -22.11
CA GLN A 151 5.41 -33.85 -22.76
C GLN A 151 4.81 -32.47 -23.01
N ASP A 152 5.00 -31.54 -22.08
CA ASP A 152 4.42 -30.21 -22.10
C ASP A 152 5.02 -29.32 -23.19
N ILE A 153 6.32 -29.43 -23.49
CA ILE A 153 6.93 -28.71 -24.61
C ILE A 153 6.34 -29.10 -25.98
N HIS A 154 5.82 -30.32 -26.10
CA HIS A 154 5.13 -30.78 -27.32
C HIS A 154 3.65 -30.38 -27.36
N ASN A 155 3.02 -30.12 -26.21
CA ASN A 155 1.59 -29.84 -26.07
C ASN A 155 1.29 -28.50 -25.39
N LEU A 156 2.14 -27.49 -25.58
CA LEU A 156 2.00 -26.18 -24.93
C LEU A 156 0.58 -25.59 -25.10
N SER A 157 -0.15 -25.45 -24.00
CA SER A 157 -1.52 -24.90 -23.92
C SER A 157 -2.61 -25.58 -24.77
N GLY A 158 -2.37 -26.79 -25.28
CA GLY A 158 -3.32 -27.51 -26.15
C GLY A 158 -3.50 -26.89 -27.55
N LYS A 159 -2.59 -26.00 -27.97
CA LYS A 159 -2.60 -25.35 -29.29
C LYS A 159 -1.43 -25.83 -30.16
N LEU A 160 -1.59 -25.73 -31.48
CA LEU A 160 -0.50 -26.03 -32.41
C LEU A 160 0.65 -25.04 -32.19
N THR A 161 1.81 -25.51 -31.75
CA THR A 161 2.98 -24.66 -31.47
C THR A 161 4.03 -24.82 -32.56
N THR A 162 4.60 -23.71 -33.01
CA THR A 162 5.71 -23.68 -33.98
C THR A 162 6.86 -22.85 -33.44
N TYR A 163 8.07 -23.21 -33.83
CA TYR A 163 9.31 -22.63 -33.33
C TYR A 163 10.12 -22.03 -34.47
N ASP A 164 10.51 -20.76 -34.33
CA ASP A 164 11.48 -20.09 -35.20
C ASP A 164 12.72 -19.74 -34.38
N PHE A 165 13.84 -20.30 -34.77
CA PHE A 165 15.16 -20.05 -34.18
C PHE A 165 16.21 -19.89 -35.27
N SER A 166 15.77 -19.57 -36.50
CA SER A 166 16.64 -19.42 -37.66
C SER A 166 17.68 -18.30 -37.51
N ALA A 167 17.36 -17.29 -36.69
CA ALA A 167 18.25 -16.18 -36.35
C ALA A 167 19.32 -16.54 -35.29
N CYS A 168 19.17 -17.67 -34.57
CA CYS A 168 20.10 -18.08 -33.52
C CYS A 168 21.42 -18.63 -34.10
N SER A 169 22.49 -18.61 -33.30
CA SER A 169 23.77 -19.25 -33.67
C SER A 169 23.62 -20.76 -33.91
N ALA A 170 24.49 -21.36 -34.73
CA ALA A 170 24.43 -22.80 -35.04
C ALA A 170 24.41 -23.70 -33.78
N ASN A 171 25.18 -23.34 -32.75
CA ASN A 171 25.17 -24.04 -31.46
C ASN A 171 23.79 -23.99 -30.78
N TRP A 172 23.16 -22.82 -30.75
CA TRP A 172 21.81 -22.67 -30.18
C TRP A 172 20.74 -23.35 -31.04
N GLN A 173 20.85 -23.34 -32.37
CA GLN A 173 19.96 -24.11 -33.23
C GLN A 173 20.06 -25.61 -32.92
N GLN A 174 21.27 -26.13 -32.68
CA GLN A 174 21.46 -27.52 -32.28
C GLN A 174 20.82 -27.81 -30.92
N ASN A 175 21.07 -26.98 -29.90
CA ASN A 175 20.51 -27.16 -28.55
C ASN A 175 18.98 -27.07 -28.55
N ILE A 176 18.39 -26.18 -29.35
CA ILE A 176 16.94 -26.06 -29.48
C ILE A 176 16.36 -27.28 -30.20
N ASN A 177 17.01 -27.77 -31.26
CA ASN A 177 16.57 -29.01 -31.91
C ASN A 177 16.65 -30.22 -30.97
N GLU A 178 17.70 -30.32 -30.16
CA GLU A 178 17.83 -31.35 -29.13
C GLU A 178 16.71 -31.25 -28.09
N ALA A 179 16.39 -30.03 -27.62
CA ALA A 179 15.31 -29.78 -26.69
C ALA A 179 13.92 -30.17 -27.23
N LEU A 180 13.73 -30.12 -28.55
CA LEU A 180 12.50 -30.50 -29.25
C LEU A 180 12.49 -31.97 -29.68
N ALA A 181 13.52 -32.75 -29.37
CA ALA A 181 13.60 -34.17 -29.69
C ALA A 181 13.28 -35.04 -28.46
N ASN A 182 12.90 -36.29 -28.71
CA ASN A 182 12.76 -37.30 -27.66
C ASN A 182 14.14 -37.93 -27.37
N GLY A 183 14.72 -37.68 -26.20
CA GLY A 183 16.02 -38.27 -25.82
C GLY A 183 16.63 -37.69 -24.56
N PRO A 184 17.83 -38.19 -24.17
CA PRO A 184 18.62 -37.57 -23.11
C PRO A 184 19.03 -36.16 -23.54
N LEU A 185 18.94 -35.20 -22.62
CA LEU A 185 19.15 -33.78 -22.90
C LEU A 185 20.49 -33.32 -22.33
N SER A 186 21.24 -32.57 -23.13
CA SER A 186 22.33 -31.73 -22.65
C SER A 186 21.81 -30.65 -21.68
N PRO A 187 22.65 -30.07 -20.81
CA PRO A 187 22.22 -28.99 -19.92
C PRO A 187 21.59 -27.82 -20.67
N ALA A 188 22.14 -27.46 -21.84
CA ALA A 188 21.61 -26.38 -22.67
C ALA A 188 20.26 -26.74 -23.31
N ALA A 189 20.06 -27.98 -23.75
CA ALA A 189 18.78 -28.44 -24.27
C ALA A 189 17.70 -28.49 -23.17
N LEU A 190 18.04 -28.96 -21.96
CA LEU A 190 17.12 -28.93 -20.83
C LEU A 190 16.80 -27.49 -20.42
N ALA A 191 17.77 -26.57 -20.45
CA ALA A 191 17.55 -25.15 -20.20
C ALA A 191 16.48 -24.56 -21.15
N VAL A 192 16.48 -24.95 -22.42
CA VAL A 192 15.43 -24.55 -23.38
C VAL A 192 14.06 -25.05 -22.94
N GLN A 193 13.95 -26.33 -22.55
CA GLN A 193 12.67 -26.87 -22.08
C GLN A 193 12.16 -26.17 -20.83
N VAL A 194 13.02 -26.03 -19.83
CA VAL A 194 12.71 -25.33 -18.57
C VAL A 194 12.28 -23.89 -18.87
N VAL A 195 13.02 -23.14 -19.68
CA VAL A 195 12.72 -21.73 -19.97
C VAL A 195 11.42 -21.54 -20.75
N LEU A 196 11.13 -22.41 -21.72
CA LEU A 196 9.87 -22.37 -22.46
C LEU A 196 8.69 -22.60 -21.52
N VAL A 197 8.79 -23.64 -20.69
CA VAL A 197 7.69 -24.09 -19.85
C VAL A 197 7.56 -23.16 -18.64
N SER A 198 8.58 -23.00 -17.80
CA SER A 198 8.53 -22.21 -16.54
C SER A 198 8.25 -20.71 -16.71
N ARG A 199 8.69 -20.08 -17.80
CA ARG A 199 8.57 -18.60 -17.94
C ARG A 199 7.27 -18.15 -18.62
N LYS A 200 6.51 -19.04 -19.26
CA LYS A 200 5.30 -18.66 -20.02
C LYS A 200 4.11 -19.63 -19.92
N PHE A 201 4.33 -20.92 -19.69
CA PHE A 201 3.29 -21.94 -19.91
C PHE A 201 3.03 -22.89 -18.73
N TRP A 202 3.96 -23.00 -17.79
CA TRP A 202 3.79 -23.68 -16.51
C TRP A 202 3.52 -22.69 -15.40
N GLY A 203 2.75 -23.12 -14.40
CA GLY A 203 2.79 -22.50 -13.09
C GLY A 203 4.18 -22.63 -12.47
N GLU A 204 4.45 -21.90 -11.40
CA GLU A 204 5.71 -22.06 -10.67
C GLU A 204 5.80 -23.51 -10.14
N CYS A 205 6.77 -24.29 -10.64
CA CYS A 205 7.11 -25.62 -10.11
C CYS A 205 8.57 -25.60 -9.62
N PRO A 206 8.83 -25.03 -8.44
CA PRO A 206 10.17 -24.95 -7.86
C PRO A 206 10.85 -26.33 -7.77
N GLU A 207 10.08 -27.36 -7.40
CA GLU A 207 10.54 -28.71 -7.11
C GLU A 207 11.20 -29.40 -8.31
N LEU A 208 10.94 -28.93 -9.54
CA LEU A 208 11.62 -29.42 -10.74
C LEU A 208 13.15 -29.26 -10.64
N MET A 209 13.64 -28.19 -10.01
CA MET A 209 15.08 -28.00 -9.80
C MET A 209 15.65 -29.09 -8.88
N ASP A 210 14.89 -29.53 -7.89
CA ASP A 210 15.32 -30.60 -7.00
C ASP A 210 15.42 -31.93 -7.73
N GLU A 211 14.45 -32.22 -8.61
CA GLU A 211 14.50 -33.41 -9.46
C GLU A 211 15.68 -33.35 -10.44
N ILE A 212 15.97 -32.19 -11.03
CA ILE A 212 17.14 -32.02 -11.90
C ILE A 212 18.44 -32.31 -11.14
N VAL A 213 18.59 -31.75 -9.94
CA VAL A 213 19.77 -31.99 -9.10
C VAL A 213 19.85 -33.46 -8.65
N TYR A 214 18.72 -34.07 -8.32
CA TYR A 214 18.65 -35.47 -7.90
C TYR A 214 19.03 -36.44 -9.03
N VAL A 215 18.53 -36.20 -10.25
CA VAL A 215 18.74 -37.09 -11.42
C VAL A 215 20.10 -36.86 -12.08
N TYR A 216 20.49 -35.60 -12.29
CA TYR A 216 21.67 -35.24 -13.09
C TYR A 216 22.85 -34.70 -12.27
N GLY A 217 22.63 -34.37 -11.00
CA GLY A 217 23.63 -33.77 -10.13
C GLY A 217 23.68 -32.24 -10.19
N LEU A 218 24.26 -31.64 -9.15
CA LEU A 218 24.32 -30.18 -8.99
C LEU A 218 25.16 -29.48 -10.07
N GLU A 219 26.27 -30.08 -10.51
CA GLU A 219 27.11 -29.51 -11.57
C GLU A 219 26.35 -29.39 -12.90
N PHE A 220 25.53 -30.39 -13.23
CA PHE A 220 24.66 -30.35 -14.41
C PHE A 220 23.61 -29.25 -14.28
N ALA A 221 22.98 -29.11 -13.10
CA ALA A 221 22.00 -28.07 -12.84
C ALA A 221 22.60 -26.65 -12.98
N VAL A 222 23.86 -26.47 -12.55
CA VAL A 222 24.60 -25.21 -12.73
C VAL A 222 24.87 -24.93 -14.20
N ASP A 223 25.34 -25.92 -14.97
CA ASP A 223 25.55 -25.75 -16.43
C ASP A 223 24.23 -25.40 -17.15
N MET A 224 23.12 -26.03 -16.74
CA MET A 224 21.79 -25.73 -17.25
C MET A 224 21.38 -24.30 -16.91
N PHE A 225 21.55 -23.87 -15.65
CA PHE A 225 21.22 -22.51 -15.22
C PHE A 225 22.06 -21.45 -15.95
N ILE A 226 23.35 -21.71 -16.18
CA ILE A 226 24.20 -20.83 -16.99
C ILE A 226 23.63 -20.71 -18.41
N ALA A 227 23.24 -21.82 -19.03
CA ALA A 227 22.63 -21.81 -20.36
C ALA A 227 21.31 -21.00 -20.39
N MET A 228 20.50 -21.05 -19.32
CA MET A 228 19.26 -20.26 -19.21
C MET A 228 19.49 -18.73 -19.32
N GLN A 229 20.70 -18.25 -18.99
CA GLN A 229 21.02 -16.81 -19.04
C GLN A 229 21.20 -16.28 -20.46
N TYR A 230 21.25 -17.16 -21.46
CA TYR A 230 21.38 -16.79 -22.87
C TYR A 230 20.07 -16.90 -23.66
N ILE A 231 19.02 -17.47 -23.05
CA ILE A 231 17.78 -17.80 -23.76
C ILE A 231 16.79 -16.64 -23.66
N SER A 232 16.35 -16.15 -24.81
CA SER A 232 15.26 -15.18 -24.95
C SER A 232 14.35 -15.60 -26.11
N PHE A 233 13.04 -15.44 -25.94
CA PHE A 233 12.06 -15.75 -26.98
C PHE A 233 10.81 -14.88 -26.84
N ASP A 234 10.14 -14.62 -27.97
CA ASP A 234 8.83 -14.00 -28.05
C ASP A 234 7.75 -15.03 -28.35
N CYS A 235 6.55 -14.80 -27.81
CA CYS A 235 5.37 -15.64 -28.08
C CYS A 235 4.28 -14.81 -28.75
N THR A 236 3.88 -15.22 -29.96
CA THR A 236 2.71 -14.67 -30.65
C THR A 236 1.55 -15.66 -30.56
N TYR A 237 0.44 -15.20 -29.95
CA TYR A 237 -0.75 -16.02 -29.74
C TYR A 237 -1.78 -15.81 -30.85
N HIS A 238 -2.23 -16.90 -31.46
CA HIS A 238 -3.41 -16.91 -32.33
C HIS A 238 -4.56 -17.74 -31.71
N ARG A 239 -5.71 -17.74 -32.40
CA ARG A 239 -6.90 -18.50 -31.98
C ARG A 239 -6.60 -19.99 -31.80
N THR A 240 -5.81 -20.57 -32.72
CA THR A 240 -5.56 -22.03 -32.77
C THR A 240 -4.08 -22.41 -32.69
N SER A 241 -3.17 -21.44 -32.72
CA SER A 241 -1.71 -21.69 -32.73
C SER A 241 -0.94 -20.72 -31.83
N ILE A 242 0.28 -21.12 -31.50
CA ILE A 242 1.29 -20.29 -30.85
C ILE A 242 2.55 -20.32 -31.72
N HIS A 243 3.12 -19.15 -31.99
CA HIS A 243 4.44 -19.03 -32.63
C HIS A 243 5.45 -18.54 -31.59
N ILE A 244 6.54 -19.30 -31.43
CA ILE A 244 7.63 -19.01 -30.52
C ILE A 244 8.86 -18.64 -31.36
N THR A 245 9.38 -17.44 -31.16
CA THR A 245 10.54 -16.93 -31.90
C THR A 245 11.70 -16.69 -30.95
N PHE A 246 12.77 -17.49 -31.06
CA PHE A 246 13.98 -17.31 -30.27
C PHE A 246 14.79 -16.12 -30.78
N GLN A 247 15.23 -15.28 -29.85
CA GLN A 247 15.96 -14.06 -30.14
C GLN A 247 17.47 -14.31 -30.09
N PRO A 248 18.26 -13.75 -31.02
CA PRO A 248 19.72 -13.91 -31.03
C PRO A 248 20.42 -13.05 -29.96
N LEU A 249 19.74 -12.02 -29.46
CA LEU A 249 20.24 -11.10 -28.44
C LEU A 249 19.24 -11.01 -27.31
N LEU A 250 19.75 -11.03 -26.08
CA LEU A 250 18.96 -10.90 -24.88
C LEU A 250 18.94 -9.43 -24.44
N ASN A 251 17.80 -8.78 -24.64
CA ASN A 251 17.63 -7.34 -24.41
C ASN A 251 16.92 -7.01 -23.08
N HIS A 252 16.39 -8.02 -22.39
CA HIS A 252 15.67 -7.86 -21.13
C HIS A 252 16.13 -8.92 -20.15
N ALA A 253 16.26 -8.54 -18.89
CA ALA A 253 16.61 -9.47 -17.83
C ALA A 253 15.43 -10.34 -17.42
N HIS A 254 15.74 -11.53 -16.91
CA HIS A 254 14.75 -12.47 -16.39
C HIS A 254 14.75 -12.34 -14.87
N CYS A 255 13.58 -12.19 -14.26
CA CYS A 255 13.46 -12.08 -12.80
C CYS A 255 13.90 -13.38 -12.10
N VAL A 256 14.35 -13.25 -10.85
CA VAL A 256 14.55 -14.41 -9.96
C VAL A 256 13.21 -15.08 -9.77
N THR A 257 13.15 -16.40 -9.97
CA THR A 257 11.96 -17.21 -9.74
C THR A 257 12.17 -18.17 -8.56
N PRO A 258 11.09 -18.68 -7.94
CA PRO A 258 11.21 -19.73 -6.93
C PRO A 258 12.01 -20.96 -7.38
N PHE A 259 12.02 -21.27 -8.69
CA PHE A 259 12.86 -22.31 -9.29
C PHE A 259 14.36 -22.00 -9.14
N ASP A 260 14.77 -20.76 -9.41
CA ASP A 260 16.17 -20.33 -9.25
C ASP A 260 16.61 -20.37 -7.77
N VAL A 261 15.69 -20.06 -6.85
CA VAL A 261 15.93 -20.14 -5.40
C VAL A 261 16.25 -21.57 -4.96
N ARG A 262 15.66 -22.60 -5.59
CA ARG A 262 16.00 -24.00 -5.29
C ARG A 262 17.43 -24.34 -5.67
N LEU A 263 17.96 -23.82 -6.79
CA LEU A 263 19.38 -24.03 -7.14
C LEU A 263 20.29 -23.42 -6.09
N ARG A 264 19.98 -22.19 -5.68
CA ARG A 264 20.72 -21.52 -4.59
C ARG A 264 20.68 -22.34 -3.30
N LYS A 265 19.56 -23.00 -2.98
CA LYS A 265 19.45 -23.91 -1.83
C LYS A 265 20.41 -25.10 -1.94
N HIS A 266 20.47 -25.75 -3.10
CA HIS A 266 21.40 -26.86 -3.32
C HIS A 266 22.87 -26.42 -3.24
N LEU A 267 23.21 -25.25 -3.77
CA LEU A 267 24.55 -24.65 -3.62
C LEU A 267 24.89 -24.39 -2.14
N ALA A 268 23.94 -23.87 -1.37
CA ALA A 268 24.12 -23.62 0.06
C ALA A 268 24.38 -24.91 0.87
N LEU A 269 23.74 -26.02 0.49
CA LEU A 269 23.87 -27.33 1.15
C LEU A 269 25.03 -28.19 0.65
N ALA A 270 25.66 -27.82 -0.48
CA ALA A 270 26.69 -28.63 -1.11
C ALA A 270 27.95 -28.77 -0.24
N GLU A 271 28.60 -29.93 -0.33
CA GLU A 271 29.95 -30.12 0.22
C GLU A 271 30.92 -29.11 -0.40
N GLU A 272 31.90 -28.64 0.37
CA GLU A 272 32.86 -27.60 -0.03
C GLU A 272 33.52 -27.89 -1.40
N THR A 273 33.92 -29.14 -1.65
CA THR A 273 34.59 -29.51 -2.90
C THR A 273 33.66 -29.44 -4.12
N LEU A 274 32.40 -29.83 -3.96
CA LEU A 274 31.37 -29.75 -4.99
C LEU A 274 30.96 -28.29 -5.23
N TRP A 275 30.75 -27.53 -4.15
CA TRP A 275 30.43 -26.11 -4.21
C TRP A 275 31.49 -25.33 -4.97
N GLN A 276 32.78 -25.55 -4.69
CA GLN A 276 33.87 -24.88 -5.39
C GLN A 276 33.86 -25.17 -6.90
N ARG A 277 33.61 -26.42 -7.32
CA ARG A 277 33.48 -26.76 -8.75
C ARG A 277 32.31 -26.03 -9.42
N CYS A 278 31.18 -25.89 -8.72
CA CYS A 278 30.04 -25.11 -9.19
C CYS A 278 30.37 -23.62 -9.31
N VAL A 279 31.06 -23.04 -8.33
CA VAL A 279 31.54 -21.65 -8.35
C VAL A 279 32.48 -21.42 -9.54
N ASP A 280 33.42 -22.33 -9.78
CA ASP A 280 34.37 -22.23 -10.89
C ASP A 280 33.66 -22.22 -12.26
N LYS A 281 32.58 -22.99 -12.41
CA LYS A 281 31.71 -22.96 -13.61
C LYS A 281 31.07 -21.59 -13.81
N PHE A 282 30.50 -21.01 -12.76
CA PHE A 282 29.92 -19.66 -12.81
C PHE A 282 30.96 -18.61 -13.19
N ILE A 283 32.13 -18.61 -12.53
CA ILE A 283 33.22 -17.66 -12.80
C ILE A 283 33.70 -17.80 -14.24
N THR A 284 33.87 -19.03 -14.73
CA THR A 284 34.33 -19.31 -16.10
C THR A 284 33.34 -18.76 -17.14
N ALA A 285 32.03 -18.92 -16.91
CA ALA A 285 31.00 -18.46 -17.85
C ALA A 285 30.71 -16.95 -17.77
N LEU A 286 30.95 -16.31 -16.62
CA LEU A 286 30.53 -14.94 -16.34
C LEU A 286 30.93 -13.88 -17.39
N PRO A 287 32.15 -13.89 -17.99
CA PRO A 287 32.53 -12.91 -19.01
C PRO A 287 31.66 -12.97 -20.28
N ASP A 288 31.17 -14.16 -20.62
CA ASP A 288 30.37 -14.39 -21.83
C ASP A 288 28.87 -14.19 -21.58
N ILE A 289 28.41 -14.20 -20.33
CA ILE A 289 27.00 -14.00 -19.97
C ILE A 289 26.59 -12.55 -20.33
N PRO A 290 25.43 -12.34 -20.97
CA PRO A 290 24.94 -11.01 -21.31
C PRO A 290 24.95 -10.07 -20.08
N PRO A 291 25.44 -8.82 -20.20
CA PRO A 291 25.59 -7.90 -19.07
C PRO A 291 24.35 -7.76 -18.19
N VAL A 292 23.16 -7.75 -18.80
CA VAL A 292 21.89 -7.63 -18.08
C VAL A 292 21.55 -8.82 -17.18
N GLN A 293 22.18 -9.99 -17.38
CA GLN A 293 21.98 -11.22 -16.58
C GLN A 293 23.08 -11.49 -15.57
N GLN A 294 24.25 -10.84 -15.68
CA GLN A 294 25.35 -11.07 -14.76
C GLN A 294 24.99 -10.84 -13.28
N PRO A 295 24.15 -9.83 -12.91
CA PRO A 295 23.71 -9.68 -11.52
C PRO A 295 22.99 -10.91 -10.95
N MET A 296 22.25 -11.66 -11.79
CA MET A 296 21.59 -12.90 -11.37
C MET A 296 22.59 -13.97 -10.91
N VAL A 297 23.72 -14.09 -11.62
CA VAL A 297 24.78 -15.05 -11.27
C VAL A 297 25.40 -14.70 -9.92
N ALA A 298 25.65 -13.41 -9.66
CA ALA A 298 26.14 -12.95 -8.35
C ALA A 298 25.16 -13.28 -7.21
N LEU A 299 23.86 -13.24 -7.45
CA LEU A 299 22.86 -13.65 -6.45
C LEU A 299 22.94 -15.13 -6.10
N MET A 300 23.47 -15.99 -6.97
CA MET A 300 23.64 -17.42 -6.67
C MET A 300 24.85 -17.68 -5.76
N LEU A 301 25.75 -16.70 -5.60
CA LEU A 301 27.03 -16.84 -4.91
C LEU A 301 27.20 -15.78 -3.80
N PRO A 302 26.29 -15.73 -2.80
CA PRO A 302 26.39 -14.74 -1.72
C PRO A 302 27.68 -14.86 -0.89
N GLU A 303 28.37 -16.01 -0.92
CA GLU A 303 29.64 -16.24 -0.22
C GLU A 303 30.86 -15.67 -0.95
N ARG A 304 30.69 -15.16 -2.18
CA ARG A 304 31.74 -14.56 -3.00
C ARG A 304 31.37 -13.11 -3.37
N PRO A 305 31.20 -12.21 -2.38
CA PRO A 305 30.74 -10.84 -2.62
C PRO A 305 31.65 -10.06 -3.57
N GLU A 306 32.93 -10.40 -3.65
CA GLU A 306 33.88 -9.77 -4.57
C GLU A 306 33.51 -9.97 -6.05
N ILE A 307 32.79 -11.05 -6.39
CA ILE A 307 32.25 -11.26 -7.75
C ILE A 307 31.16 -10.24 -8.03
N ALA A 308 30.25 -10.02 -7.07
CA ALA A 308 29.18 -9.04 -7.19
C ALA A 308 29.73 -7.61 -7.31
N GLU A 309 30.79 -7.31 -6.54
CA GLU A 309 31.47 -6.02 -6.57
C GLU A 309 32.17 -5.75 -7.91
N GLU A 310 32.82 -6.77 -8.48
CA GLU A 310 33.44 -6.64 -9.80
C GLU A 310 32.40 -6.42 -10.91
N ILE A 311 31.28 -7.15 -10.86
CA ILE A 311 30.15 -6.91 -11.75
C ILE A 311 29.62 -5.49 -11.56
N ALA A 312 29.45 -5.01 -10.32
CA ALA A 312 28.97 -3.66 -10.03
C ALA A 312 29.90 -2.60 -10.65
N ARG A 313 31.22 -2.70 -10.45
CA ARG A 313 32.20 -1.76 -11.01
C ARG A 313 32.09 -1.67 -12.53
N ARG A 314 32.07 -2.82 -13.22
CA ARG A 314 31.97 -2.87 -14.70
C ARG A 314 30.64 -2.34 -15.21
N LEU A 315 29.52 -2.72 -14.58
CA LEU A 315 28.19 -2.42 -15.12
C LEU A 315 27.69 -1.02 -14.74
N LEU A 316 28.16 -0.42 -13.64
CA LEU A 316 27.85 0.97 -13.28
C LEU A 316 28.38 1.99 -14.30
N GLU A 317 29.47 1.66 -15.01
CA GLU A 317 29.97 2.46 -16.14
C GLU A 317 28.99 2.45 -17.34
N GLN A 318 28.18 1.40 -17.45
CA GLN A 318 27.21 1.18 -18.52
C GLN A 318 25.81 1.59 -18.03
N LYS A 319 25.53 2.91 -18.01
CA LYS A 319 24.34 3.58 -17.42
C LYS A 319 22.93 3.06 -17.80
N ASN A 320 22.78 2.02 -18.60
CA ASN A 320 21.51 1.48 -19.07
C ASN A 320 21.12 0.11 -18.46
N ILE A 321 21.97 -0.49 -17.62
CA ILE A 321 21.70 -1.84 -17.07
C ILE A 321 20.99 -1.71 -15.73
N GLN A 322 19.66 -1.83 -15.74
CA GLN A 322 18.86 -1.66 -14.52
C GLN A 322 19.00 -2.82 -13.52
N THR A 323 19.41 -4.01 -13.98
CA THR A 323 19.57 -5.19 -13.10
C THR A 323 20.70 -5.08 -12.11
N VAL A 324 21.57 -4.08 -12.22
CA VAL A 324 22.57 -3.77 -11.19
C VAL A 324 21.91 -3.50 -9.84
N GLU A 325 20.64 -3.07 -9.81
CA GLU A 325 19.86 -2.90 -8.57
C GLU A 325 19.86 -4.18 -7.70
N TRP A 326 19.84 -5.37 -8.31
CA TRP A 326 19.85 -6.65 -7.58
C TRP A 326 21.13 -6.87 -6.78
N LEU A 327 22.25 -6.26 -7.18
CA LEU A 327 23.52 -6.38 -6.48
C LEU A 327 23.46 -5.79 -5.06
N LYS A 328 22.46 -4.94 -4.74
CA LYS A 328 22.20 -4.46 -3.38
C LYS A 328 22.04 -5.59 -2.36
N LEU A 329 21.63 -6.79 -2.78
CA LEU A 329 21.46 -7.95 -1.91
C LEU A 329 22.79 -8.53 -1.40
N VAL A 330 23.88 -8.40 -2.18
CA VAL A 330 25.13 -9.16 -1.97
C VAL A 330 26.38 -8.30 -1.88
N VAL A 331 26.40 -7.09 -2.46
CA VAL A 331 27.53 -6.16 -2.36
C VAL A 331 27.71 -5.71 -0.92
N GLN A 332 28.94 -5.72 -0.43
CA GLN A 332 29.30 -5.29 0.93
C GLN A 332 30.10 -3.99 0.94
N GLU A 333 30.87 -3.70 -0.12
CA GLU A 333 31.62 -2.45 -0.24
C GLU A 333 30.71 -1.20 -0.18
N SER A 334 30.92 -0.34 0.83
CA SER A 334 30.08 0.84 1.08
C SER A 334 30.09 1.86 -0.06
N SER A 335 31.22 1.99 -0.77
CA SER A 335 31.36 2.91 -1.91
C SER A 335 30.43 2.50 -3.08
N LEU A 336 30.36 1.20 -3.37
CA LEU A 336 29.54 0.63 -4.42
C LEU A 336 28.06 0.64 -4.04
N LEU A 337 27.71 0.34 -2.79
CA LEU A 337 26.33 0.43 -2.32
C LEU A 337 25.75 1.84 -2.48
N LYS A 338 26.56 2.85 -2.18
CA LYS A 338 26.21 4.25 -2.38
C LYS A 338 26.01 4.59 -3.86
N ALA A 339 26.87 4.06 -4.74
CA ALA A 339 26.69 4.21 -6.19
C ALA A 339 25.42 3.51 -6.71
N LEU A 340 25.04 2.39 -6.10
CA LEU A 340 23.82 1.63 -6.42
C LEU A 340 22.55 2.28 -5.88
N GLU A 341 22.64 3.21 -4.90
CA GLU A 341 21.46 3.79 -4.22
C GLU A 341 20.45 4.40 -5.20
N SER A 342 20.94 5.05 -6.26
CA SER A 342 20.13 5.71 -7.30
C SER A 342 19.38 4.74 -8.22
N TYR A 343 19.75 3.46 -8.27
CA TYR A 343 19.09 2.46 -9.09
C TYR A 343 17.86 1.89 -8.36
N CYS A 344 16.66 2.23 -8.83
CA CYS A 344 15.39 1.81 -8.24
C CYS A 344 14.33 1.37 -9.28
N ALA A 345 14.76 0.96 -10.47
CA ALA A 345 13.87 0.63 -11.58
C ALA A 345 12.96 -0.57 -11.32
N TYR A 346 13.40 -1.53 -10.53
CA TYR A 346 12.63 -2.71 -10.13
C TYR A 346 11.95 -2.54 -8.77
N ASP A 347 12.13 -1.39 -8.12
CA ASP A 347 11.65 -1.14 -6.76
C ASP A 347 12.01 -2.30 -5.82
N LEU A 348 13.28 -2.78 -5.88
CA LEU A 348 13.72 -4.08 -5.34
C LEU A 348 13.03 -4.40 -4.00
N PHE A 349 13.35 -3.69 -2.93
CA PHE A 349 12.81 -4.01 -1.59
C PHE A 349 11.29 -3.76 -1.41
N ASN A 350 10.56 -3.41 -2.47
CA ASN A 350 9.12 -3.30 -2.50
C ASN A 350 8.47 -4.00 -3.72
N ASP A 351 9.20 -4.85 -4.44
CA ASP A 351 8.63 -5.69 -5.49
C ASP A 351 7.49 -6.55 -4.95
N TYR A 352 6.40 -6.58 -5.71
CA TYR A 352 5.16 -7.25 -5.30
C TYR A 352 5.35 -8.76 -5.09
N TYR A 353 6.25 -9.39 -5.85
CA TYR A 353 6.43 -10.84 -5.83
C TYR A 353 7.48 -11.29 -4.80
N HIS A 354 8.59 -10.56 -4.68
CA HIS A 354 9.77 -11.02 -3.93
C HIS A 354 10.30 -10.00 -2.92
N GLY A 355 9.73 -8.79 -2.83
CA GLY A 355 10.22 -7.73 -1.95
C GLY A 355 10.41 -8.21 -0.51
N CYS A 356 9.45 -8.94 0.06
CA CYS A 356 9.57 -9.52 1.41
C CYS A 356 10.82 -10.41 1.57
N ILE A 357 11.02 -11.34 0.64
CA ILE A 357 12.15 -12.28 0.63
C ILE A 357 13.48 -11.51 0.61
N TRP A 358 13.58 -10.48 -0.24
CA TRP A 358 14.78 -9.68 -0.40
C TRP A 358 15.13 -8.86 0.84
N ASN A 359 14.14 -8.23 1.48
CA ASN A 359 14.36 -7.49 2.73
C ASN A 359 14.86 -8.42 3.84
N VAL A 360 14.19 -9.56 4.02
CA VAL A 360 14.54 -10.55 5.05
C VAL A 360 15.95 -11.12 4.77
N THR A 361 16.27 -11.42 3.52
CA THR A 361 17.60 -11.93 3.12
C THR A 361 18.71 -10.97 3.53
N VAL A 362 18.58 -9.67 3.25
CA VAL A 362 19.60 -8.67 3.62
C VAL A 362 19.78 -8.60 5.14
N LEU A 363 18.69 -8.61 5.89
CA LEU A 363 18.75 -8.55 7.36
C LEU A 363 19.32 -9.83 7.98
N GLN A 364 19.04 -11.00 7.40
CA GLN A 364 19.59 -12.26 7.87
C GLN A 364 21.10 -12.35 7.59
N GLU A 365 21.53 -12.00 6.37
CA GLU A 365 22.93 -12.10 5.98
C GLU A 365 23.81 -11.04 6.64
N GLN A 366 23.30 -9.82 6.78
CA GLN A 366 24.13 -8.64 7.07
C GLN A 366 23.72 -7.89 8.34
N GLY A 367 22.64 -8.31 8.99
CA GLY A 367 22.16 -7.69 10.22
C GLY A 367 21.83 -6.21 10.05
N ILE A 368 22.20 -5.42 11.05
CA ILE A 368 22.00 -3.96 11.10
C ILE A 368 22.71 -3.23 9.96
N ALA A 369 23.88 -3.71 9.52
CA ALA A 369 24.60 -3.12 8.37
C ALA A 369 23.77 -3.18 7.07
N GLY A 370 22.77 -4.06 7.01
CA GLY A 370 21.79 -4.16 5.94
C GLY A 370 20.89 -2.93 5.79
N ILE A 371 20.55 -2.25 6.89
CA ILE A 371 19.45 -1.26 6.97
C ILE A 371 19.65 -0.08 6.02
N ALA A 372 20.89 0.39 5.83
CA ALA A 372 21.16 1.54 4.96
C ALA A 372 20.64 1.36 3.52
N ARG A 373 20.58 0.12 3.03
CA ARG A 373 20.10 -0.23 1.67
C ARG A 373 18.61 0.08 1.46
N PHE A 374 17.86 0.16 2.55
CA PHE A 374 16.42 0.41 2.54
C PHE A 374 16.08 1.89 2.38
N ALA A 375 17.05 2.80 2.43
CA ALA A 375 16.80 4.24 2.38
C ALA A 375 15.94 4.69 1.18
N PRO A 376 16.18 4.22 -0.07
CA PRO A 376 15.34 4.60 -1.21
C PRO A 376 13.91 4.06 -1.13
N TYR A 377 13.69 2.98 -0.36
CA TYR A 377 12.47 2.17 -0.36
C TYR A 377 11.63 2.32 0.91
N ALA A 378 12.14 3.02 1.94
CA ALA A 378 11.52 3.13 3.26
C ALA A 378 10.07 3.69 3.22
N TYR A 379 9.72 4.45 2.18
CA TYR A 379 8.37 4.98 2.00
C TYR A 379 7.35 3.90 1.61
N ALA A 380 7.81 2.79 1.04
CA ALA A 380 6.98 1.78 0.44
C ALA A 380 6.53 0.73 1.46
N ASP A 381 5.43 0.02 1.20
CA ASP A 381 4.73 -0.76 2.22
C ASP A 381 5.56 -1.95 2.73
N LEU A 382 6.18 -2.74 1.85
CA LEU A 382 6.93 -3.94 2.24
C LEU A 382 8.17 -3.58 3.06
N CYS A 383 9.04 -2.75 2.50
CA CYS A 383 10.27 -2.30 3.15
C CYS A 383 10.00 -1.57 4.47
N GLY A 384 9.09 -0.58 4.47
CA GLY A 384 8.82 0.18 5.69
C GLY A 384 8.11 -0.63 6.79
N SER A 385 7.40 -1.72 6.47
CA SER A 385 6.84 -2.62 7.50
C SER A 385 7.93 -3.43 8.19
N ILE A 386 8.99 -3.80 7.47
CA ILE A 386 10.15 -4.48 8.06
C ILE A 386 10.97 -3.51 8.92
N LEU A 387 11.15 -2.27 8.47
CA LEU A 387 11.79 -1.22 9.28
C LEU A 387 11.04 -0.93 10.59
N GLU A 388 9.71 -1.00 10.59
CA GLU A 388 8.87 -0.79 11.79
C GLU A 388 9.17 -1.80 12.91
N GLU A 389 9.63 -3.00 12.58
CA GLU A 389 9.90 -4.08 13.54
C GLU A 389 11.33 -4.07 14.11
N ILE A 390 12.22 -3.21 13.60
CA ILE A 390 13.64 -3.21 13.97
C ILE A 390 13.91 -2.18 15.08
N ASN A 391 14.32 -2.67 16.25
CA ASN A 391 14.80 -1.84 17.36
C ASN A 391 16.21 -1.31 17.09
N HIS A 392 16.37 -0.36 16.16
CA HIS A 392 17.65 0.27 15.86
C HIS A 392 17.49 1.73 15.38
N PRO A 393 18.31 2.70 15.85
CA PRO A 393 18.20 4.10 15.45
C PRO A 393 18.18 4.31 13.94
N GLN A 394 19.00 3.58 13.17
CA GLN A 394 19.03 3.72 11.71
C GLN A 394 17.67 3.41 11.05
N ALA A 395 16.95 2.38 11.52
CA ALA A 395 15.62 2.05 10.98
C ALA A 395 14.62 3.19 11.26
N LEU A 396 14.64 3.71 12.49
CA LEU A 396 13.80 4.84 12.89
C LEU A 396 14.15 6.10 12.10
N MET A 397 15.43 6.36 11.83
CA MET A 397 15.86 7.49 10.99
C MET A 397 15.24 7.42 9.59
N LEU A 398 15.24 6.23 8.97
CA LEU A 398 14.64 6.04 7.65
C LEU A 398 13.12 6.29 7.69
N LEU A 399 12.42 5.77 8.70
CA LEU A 399 10.98 5.98 8.88
C LEU A 399 10.62 7.45 9.15
N ILE A 400 11.42 8.15 9.98
CA ILE A 400 11.24 9.57 10.29
C ILE A 400 11.40 10.41 9.02
N ARG A 401 12.43 10.14 8.20
CA ARG A 401 12.68 10.86 6.93
C ARG A 401 11.52 10.75 5.94
N VAL A 402 10.84 9.60 5.87
CA VAL A 402 9.71 9.38 4.96
C VAL A 402 8.34 9.65 5.58
N SER A 403 8.28 9.97 6.88
CA SER A 403 7.03 10.13 7.64
C SER A 403 6.03 11.12 7.02
N GLY A 404 6.53 12.16 6.32
CA GLY A 404 5.70 13.16 5.65
C GLY A 404 5.13 12.74 4.28
N LYS A 405 5.58 11.63 3.68
CA LYS A 405 5.19 11.23 2.32
C LYS A 405 3.75 10.74 2.22
N THR A 406 3.33 9.84 3.11
CA THR A 406 1.98 9.26 3.12
C THR A 406 1.46 9.06 4.55
N LYS A 407 0.13 8.90 4.70
CA LYS A 407 -0.48 8.54 6.00
C LYS A 407 0.12 7.26 6.57
N ARG A 408 0.32 6.24 5.73
CA ARG A 408 0.94 4.96 6.13
C ARG A 408 2.37 5.15 6.64
N CYS A 409 3.18 6.01 6.01
CA CYS A 409 4.52 6.32 6.51
C CYS A 409 4.49 6.94 7.92
N HIS A 410 3.57 7.89 8.15
CA HIS A 410 3.41 8.51 9.46
C HIS A 410 2.95 7.51 10.53
N GLU A 411 1.99 6.63 10.19
CA GLU A 411 1.50 5.59 11.10
C GLU A 411 2.60 4.61 11.49
N ARG A 412 3.39 4.12 10.53
CA ARG A 412 4.52 3.21 10.79
C ARG A 412 5.60 3.87 11.65
N MET A 413 5.98 5.11 11.33
CA MET A 413 6.91 5.88 12.14
C MET A 413 6.40 6.03 13.58
N THR A 414 5.13 6.39 13.76
CA THR A 414 4.54 6.58 15.10
C THR A 414 4.55 5.28 15.90
N LYS A 415 4.17 4.15 15.28
CA LYS A 415 4.18 2.83 15.91
C LYS A 415 5.59 2.41 16.30
N ALA A 416 6.56 2.54 15.39
CA ALA A 416 7.96 2.20 15.65
C ALA A 416 8.55 3.06 16.78
N CYS A 417 8.29 4.37 16.78
CA CYS A 417 8.74 5.28 17.84
C CYS A 417 8.13 4.94 19.21
N ALA A 418 6.87 4.50 19.24
CA ALA A 418 6.22 4.07 20.48
C ALA A 418 6.75 2.71 20.98
N ALA A 419 7.07 1.79 20.08
CA ALA A 419 7.64 0.49 20.41
C ALA A 419 9.09 0.59 20.89
N PHE A 420 9.88 1.50 20.29
CA PHE A 420 11.32 1.63 20.52
C PHE A 420 11.73 3.07 20.91
N PRO A 421 11.33 3.56 22.09
CA PRO A 421 11.52 4.96 22.48
C PRO A 421 13.00 5.37 22.62
N HIS A 422 13.90 4.48 23.07
CA HIS A 422 15.35 4.74 23.12
C HIS A 422 15.93 4.96 21.73
N ALA A 423 15.65 4.04 20.80
CA ALA A 423 16.11 4.13 19.41
C ALA A 423 15.53 5.35 18.69
N ALA A 424 14.27 5.69 18.94
CA ALA A 424 13.62 6.86 18.37
C ALA A 424 14.21 8.19 18.87
N LEU A 425 14.50 8.30 20.18
CA LEU A 425 15.14 9.50 20.73
C LEU A 425 16.56 9.67 20.18
N ALA A 426 17.31 8.57 20.07
CA ALA A 426 18.62 8.56 19.43
C ALA A 426 18.55 8.97 17.95
N ALA A 427 17.63 8.37 17.18
CA ALA A 427 17.41 8.69 15.77
C ALA A 427 17.09 10.17 15.54
N LEU A 428 16.21 10.76 16.37
CA LEU A 428 15.87 12.19 16.28
C LEU A 428 17.06 13.09 16.61
N ALA A 429 17.84 12.77 17.63
CA ALA A 429 19.02 13.53 18.00
C ALA A 429 20.09 13.51 16.90
N GLU A 430 20.35 12.33 16.31
CA GLU A 430 21.29 12.16 15.20
C GLU A 430 20.81 12.86 13.92
N LEU A 431 19.51 12.79 13.60
CA LEU A 431 18.94 13.50 12.46
C LEU A 431 19.05 15.02 12.62
N LEU A 432 18.74 15.55 13.80
CA LEU A 432 18.83 16.98 14.09
C LEU A 432 20.28 17.49 14.12
N ALA A 433 21.23 16.64 14.48
CA ALA A 433 22.65 16.96 14.37
C ALA A 433 23.12 17.08 12.91
N GLN A 434 22.49 16.35 11.98
CA GLN A 434 22.78 16.42 10.54
C GLN A 434 22.06 17.59 9.87
N LYS A 435 20.78 17.78 10.19
CA LYS A 435 19.92 18.78 9.57
C LYS A 435 18.85 19.25 10.55
N GLU A 436 18.76 20.56 10.69
CA GLU A 436 17.73 21.18 11.49
C GLU A 436 16.34 21.04 10.83
N GLU A 437 15.38 20.45 11.54
CA GLU A 437 14.00 20.37 11.09
C GLU A 437 13.02 20.57 12.26
N ASN A 438 12.12 21.55 12.11
CA ASN A 438 11.14 21.90 13.16
C ASN A 438 10.26 20.72 13.57
N SER A 439 9.87 19.86 12.62
CA SER A 439 9.01 18.70 12.91
C SER A 439 9.71 17.69 13.82
N TRP A 440 10.97 17.36 13.52
CA TRP A 440 11.81 16.45 14.30
C TRP A 440 12.13 17.03 15.67
N ARG A 441 12.42 18.34 15.74
CA ARG A 441 12.64 19.03 17.02
C ARG A 441 11.41 18.98 17.92
N ILE A 442 10.21 19.20 17.38
CA ILE A 442 8.97 19.08 18.15
C ILE A 442 8.77 17.65 18.67
N MET A 443 9.03 16.63 17.84
CA MET A 443 8.96 15.24 18.27
C MET A 443 9.95 14.93 19.39
N LEU A 444 11.22 15.36 19.24
CA LEU A 444 12.26 15.16 20.25
C LEU A 444 11.88 15.82 21.57
N MET A 445 11.44 17.08 21.53
CA MET A 445 10.99 17.82 22.71
C MET A 445 9.79 17.14 23.39
N THR A 446 8.84 16.64 22.60
CA THR A 446 7.67 15.90 23.14
C THR A 446 8.10 14.63 23.87
N MET A 447 9.07 13.89 23.33
CA MET A 447 9.63 12.70 23.97
C MET A 447 10.40 13.05 25.26
N LEU A 448 11.21 14.12 25.24
CA LEU A 448 11.93 14.58 26.43
C LEU A 448 11.00 15.06 27.55
N ILE A 449 9.87 15.70 27.21
CA ILE A 449 8.85 16.11 28.18
C ILE A 449 8.17 14.89 28.79
N SER A 450 7.82 13.91 27.96
CA SER A 450 7.05 12.74 28.39
C SER A 450 7.91 11.70 29.12
N GLN A 451 9.18 11.56 28.75
CA GLN A 451 10.10 10.53 29.26
C GLN A 451 11.53 11.11 29.42
N PRO A 452 11.76 12.04 30.36
CA PRO A 452 13.04 12.74 30.51
C PRO A 452 14.23 11.82 30.82
N ALA A 453 13.98 10.70 31.50
CA ALA A 453 15.00 9.72 31.86
C ALA A 453 15.65 9.02 30.65
N LEU A 454 14.99 8.99 29.47
CA LEU A 454 15.55 8.37 28.27
C LEU A 454 16.82 9.07 27.80
N ALA A 455 16.90 10.39 27.95
CA ALA A 455 18.04 11.18 27.47
C ALA A 455 19.36 10.72 28.11
N GLU A 456 19.37 10.50 29.43
CA GLU A 456 20.54 10.01 30.15
C GLU A 456 20.93 8.59 29.74
N GLN A 457 19.92 7.74 29.48
CA GLN A 457 20.13 6.34 29.11
C GLN A 457 20.73 6.17 27.71
N VAL A 458 20.42 7.07 26.77
CA VAL A 458 20.96 6.99 25.40
C VAL A 458 22.23 7.80 25.19
N THR A 459 22.49 8.83 26.01
CA THR A 459 23.63 9.75 25.87
C THR A 459 24.98 9.06 25.64
N PRO A 460 25.32 7.94 26.33
CA PRO A 460 26.60 7.25 26.11
C PRO A 460 26.79 6.69 24.69
N TRP A 461 25.69 6.52 23.94
CA TRP A 461 25.66 5.84 22.64
C TRP A 461 25.49 6.80 21.46
N LEU A 462 25.49 8.10 21.71
CA LEU A 462 25.25 9.12 20.69
C LEU A 462 26.54 9.79 20.22
N SER A 463 26.51 10.29 18.99
CA SER A 463 27.55 11.15 18.46
C SER A 463 27.66 12.45 19.29
N THR A 464 28.86 13.02 19.36
CA THR A 464 29.10 14.30 20.07
C THR A 464 28.12 15.41 19.62
N PRO A 465 27.85 15.59 18.31
CA PRO A 465 26.82 16.51 17.84
C PRO A 465 25.40 16.20 18.35
N ALA A 466 24.98 14.94 18.34
CA ALA A 466 23.66 14.53 18.84
C ALA A 466 23.51 14.75 20.35
N VAL A 467 24.56 14.52 21.14
CA VAL A 467 24.60 14.86 22.57
C VAL A 467 24.42 16.37 22.79
N ALA A 468 25.02 17.21 21.95
CA ALA A 468 24.84 18.66 22.03
C ALA A 468 23.39 19.09 21.75
N VAL A 469 22.74 18.47 20.76
CA VAL A 469 21.31 18.68 20.47
C VAL A 469 20.45 18.31 21.68
N LEU A 470 20.65 17.12 22.27
CA LEU A 470 19.90 16.70 23.46
C LEU A 470 20.06 17.66 24.62
N LYS A 471 21.29 18.06 24.93
CA LYS A 471 21.56 19.01 26.03
C LYS A 471 20.91 20.37 25.78
N SER A 472 20.95 20.88 24.56
CA SER A 472 20.27 22.12 24.18
C SER A 472 18.76 22.02 24.39
N CYS A 473 18.14 20.93 23.95
CA CYS A 473 16.71 20.68 24.17
C CYS A 473 16.35 20.56 25.65
N GLN A 474 17.14 19.85 26.46
CA GLN A 474 16.96 19.75 27.91
C GLN A 474 17.07 21.12 28.60
N GLN A 475 18.05 21.95 28.20
CA GLN A 475 18.19 23.31 28.72
C GLN A 475 16.96 24.16 28.42
N GLN A 476 16.41 24.10 27.19
CA GLN A 476 15.19 24.81 26.82
C GLN A 476 13.99 24.41 27.69
N LEU A 477 13.89 23.13 28.09
CA LEU A 477 12.82 22.66 28.99
C LEU A 477 12.94 23.20 30.41
N THR A 478 14.15 23.51 30.86
CA THR A 478 14.42 24.04 32.22
C THR A 478 14.39 25.57 32.30
N GLN A 479 14.28 26.28 31.17
CA GLN A 479 14.20 27.74 31.18
C GLN A 479 12.85 28.22 31.74
N PRO A 480 12.83 29.14 32.72
CA PRO A 480 11.59 29.72 33.22
C PRO A 480 10.93 30.58 32.13
N SER A 481 9.74 30.17 31.67
CA SER A 481 8.93 30.95 30.73
C SER A 481 8.05 31.96 31.48
N ASN A 482 8.28 33.26 31.23
CA ASN A 482 7.43 34.34 31.74
C ASN A 482 6.07 34.33 31.03
N HIS A 483 5.04 33.78 31.67
CA HIS A 483 3.67 33.86 31.18
C HIS A 483 2.93 35.07 31.76
N ALA A 484 2.15 35.75 30.93
CA ALA A 484 1.29 36.85 31.38
C ALA A 484 0.06 36.31 32.11
N SER A 485 -0.17 36.80 33.33
CA SER A 485 -1.37 36.47 34.11
C SER A 485 -2.61 37.18 33.56
N ALA A 486 -3.81 36.71 33.92
CA ALA A 486 -5.06 37.21 33.35
C ALA A 486 -5.31 38.72 33.58
N ASP A 487 -4.77 39.25 34.67
CA ASP A 487 -4.71 40.67 35.04
C ASP A 487 -3.74 41.50 34.18
N MET A 488 -2.80 40.85 33.48
CA MET A 488 -1.90 41.47 32.51
C MET A 488 -2.46 41.47 31.07
N LEU A 489 -3.67 40.94 30.84
CA LEU A 489 -4.31 40.92 29.52
C LEU A 489 -5.35 42.06 29.35
N PRO A 490 -5.45 42.70 28.17
CA PRO A 490 -6.44 43.74 27.88
C PRO A 490 -7.90 43.26 28.02
N ALA A 491 -8.78 44.16 28.49
CA ALA A 491 -10.21 43.88 28.72
C ALA A 491 -10.97 43.33 27.50
N VAL A 492 -10.53 43.62 26.26
CA VAL A 492 -11.16 43.08 25.05
C VAL A 492 -10.86 41.59 24.82
N LEU A 493 -9.74 41.10 25.35
CA LEU A 493 -9.37 39.68 25.34
C LEU A 493 -9.97 38.95 26.54
N VAL A 494 -10.17 39.67 27.66
CA VAL A 494 -10.86 39.15 28.86
C VAL A 494 -12.39 39.09 28.66
N SER A 495 -12.98 40.07 27.95
CA SER A 495 -14.43 40.16 27.69
C SER A 495 -14.74 40.61 26.24
N PRO A 496 -14.61 39.71 25.25
CA PRO A 496 -14.79 40.08 23.85
C PRO A 496 -16.25 40.36 23.44
N PRO A 497 -16.53 41.49 22.75
CA PRO A 497 -17.89 41.88 22.37
C PRO A 497 -18.58 40.94 21.38
N TRP A 498 -17.85 40.11 20.63
CA TRP A 498 -18.41 39.11 19.69
C TRP A 498 -18.99 37.87 20.37
N LEU A 499 -18.86 37.73 21.69
CA LEU A 499 -19.54 36.71 22.49
C LEU A 499 -20.97 37.12 22.89
N SER A 500 -21.34 38.39 22.70
CA SER A 500 -22.69 38.91 22.97
C SER A 500 -23.69 38.40 21.90
N LYS A 501 -24.47 37.36 22.19
CA LYS A 501 -25.46 36.78 21.24
C LYS A 501 -26.59 37.76 20.89
N LYS A 502 -26.69 38.19 19.63
CA LYS A 502 -27.97 38.71 19.06
C LYS A 502 -28.97 37.57 18.88
N LYS A 503 -30.24 37.77 19.29
CA LYS A 503 -31.34 36.80 19.08
C LYS A 503 -31.57 36.55 17.58
N LYS A 504 -31.30 35.33 17.09
CA LYS A 504 -31.70 34.86 15.75
C LYS A 504 -33.20 34.49 15.77
N SER A 505 -33.95 34.95 14.78
CA SER A 505 -35.32 34.50 14.54
C SER A 505 -35.32 32.99 14.25
N VAL A 506 -36.13 32.23 14.99
CA VAL A 506 -36.27 30.79 14.80
C VAL A 506 -37.24 30.58 13.64
N MET A 507 -36.76 30.09 12.49
CA MET A 507 -37.65 29.55 11.46
C MET A 507 -38.27 28.25 11.98
N PRO A 508 -39.57 28.00 11.76
CA PRO A 508 -40.21 26.75 12.15
C PRO A 508 -39.59 25.56 11.41
N VAL A 509 -39.32 24.47 12.14
CA VAL A 509 -38.86 23.20 11.57
C VAL A 509 -40.08 22.46 11.07
N LEU A 510 -40.11 22.13 9.78
CA LEU A 510 -41.19 21.34 9.17
C LEU A 510 -40.73 19.89 8.99
N ASP A 511 -41.59 18.94 9.33
CA ASP A 511 -41.39 17.51 9.08
C ASP A 511 -42.22 17.14 7.86
N LEU A 512 -41.60 17.23 6.68
CA LEU A 512 -42.27 16.99 5.40
C LEU A 512 -41.90 15.61 4.87
N THR A 513 -42.91 14.86 4.42
CA THR A 513 -42.67 13.69 3.57
C THR A 513 -42.34 14.17 2.16
N PRO A 514 -41.31 13.62 1.49
CA PRO A 514 -41.08 13.89 0.07
C PRO A 514 -42.36 13.63 -0.74
N LEU A 515 -42.66 14.49 -1.71
CA LEU A 515 -43.76 14.24 -2.62
C LEU A 515 -43.45 12.97 -3.44
N PRO A 516 -44.44 12.08 -3.67
CA PRO A 516 -44.23 10.91 -4.49
C PRO A 516 -43.97 11.38 -5.93
N LEU A 517 -42.81 11.02 -6.46
CA LEU A 517 -42.44 11.28 -7.84
C LEU A 517 -41.82 10.01 -8.42
N GLU A 518 -42.28 9.59 -9.60
CA GLU A 518 -41.82 8.36 -10.22
C GLU A 518 -40.33 8.45 -10.59
N SER A 519 -39.59 7.38 -10.28
CA SER A 519 -38.20 7.27 -10.68
C SER A 519 -38.11 6.95 -12.17
N CYS A 520 -37.19 7.59 -12.90
CA CYS A 520 -37.00 7.35 -14.32
C CYS A 520 -35.55 6.95 -14.66
N CYS A 521 -35.42 6.08 -15.66
CA CYS A 521 -34.15 5.65 -16.22
C CYS A 521 -34.05 6.17 -17.65
N THR A 522 -33.02 6.97 -17.93
CA THR A 522 -32.71 7.55 -19.25
C THR A 522 -31.53 6.84 -19.92
N LEU A 523 -31.14 5.67 -19.40
CA LEU A 523 -30.08 4.86 -19.96
C LEU A 523 -30.51 4.34 -21.35
N THR A 524 -29.71 4.61 -22.38
CA THR A 524 -29.92 4.11 -23.74
C THR A 524 -29.03 2.90 -24.01
N GLU A 525 -29.41 2.05 -24.97
CA GLU A 525 -28.56 0.94 -25.41
C GLU A 525 -27.17 1.40 -25.89
N THR A 526 -27.07 2.61 -26.45
CA THR A 526 -25.79 3.20 -26.85
C THR A 526 -24.92 3.58 -25.66
N ALA A 527 -25.50 4.22 -24.64
CA ALA A 527 -24.80 4.55 -23.41
C ALA A 527 -24.37 3.30 -22.64
N GLU A 528 -25.23 2.28 -22.62
CA GLU A 528 -24.89 0.97 -22.07
C GLU A 528 -23.68 0.35 -22.78
N LYS A 529 -23.67 0.31 -24.11
CA LYS A 529 -22.53 -0.21 -24.90
C LYS A 529 -21.25 0.59 -24.65
N GLU A 530 -21.33 1.91 -24.50
CA GLU A 530 -20.17 2.75 -24.17
C GLU A 530 -19.61 2.45 -22.78
N ILE A 531 -20.47 2.25 -21.77
CA ILE A 531 -20.06 1.85 -20.42
C ILE A 531 -19.33 0.51 -20.46
N HIS A 532 -19.91 -0.50 -21.14
CA HIS A 532 -19.29 -1.81 -21.29
C HIS A 532 -17.96 -1.74 -22.06
N ALA A 533 -17.83 -0.85 -23.06
CA ALA A 533 -16.62 -0.69 -23.86
C ALA A 533 -15.44 -0.06 -23.08
N ARG A 534 -15.72 0.78 -22.07
CA ARG A 534 -14.67 1.39 -21.23
C ARG A 534 -13.93 0.36 -20.38
N HIS A 535 -14.62 -0.71 -19.99
CA HIS A 535 -14.09 -1.75 -19.10
C HIS A 535 -14.18 -3.15 -19.73
N ARG A 536 -13.52 -3.33 -20.88
CA ARG A 536 -13.51 -4.60 -21.66
C ARG A 536 -13.15 -5.84 -20.84
N TRP A 537 -12.27 -5.69 -19.83
CA TRP A 537 -11.92 -6.80 -18.95
C TRP A 537 -13.10 -7.26 -18.09
N HIS A 538 -13.86 -6.34 -17.47
CA HIS A 538 -15.06 -6.68 -16.69
C HIS A 538 -16.13 -7.36 -17.54
N ALA A 539 -16.38 -6.84 -18.75
CA ALA A 539 -17.32 -7.45 -19.69
C ALA A 539 -16.94 -8.91 -20.01
N HIS A 540 -15.65 -9.16 -20.27
CA HIS A 540 -15.15 -10.52 -20.51
C HIS A 540 -15.31 -11.42 -19.27
N GLN A 541 -15.09 -10.91 -18.06
CA GLN A 541 -15.30 -11.66 -16.82
C GLN A 541 -16.78 -12.02 -16.59
N ILE A 542 -17.70 -11.11 -16.94
CA ILE A 542 -19.15 -11.37 -16.87
C ILE A 542 -19.54 -12.49 -17.84
N ASP A 543 -19.06 -12.47 -19.08
CA ASP A 543 -19.30 -13.52 -20.07
C ASP A 543 -18.80 -14.91 -19.63
N ILE A 544 -17.68 -14.94 -18.92
CA ILE A 544 -17.15 -16.15 -18.30
C ILE A 544 -18.06 -16.59 -17.15
N GLY A 545 -18.41 -15.67 -16.26
CA GLY A 545 -19.24 -15.95 -15.08
C GLY A 545 -20.61 -16.52 -15.40
N GLN A 546 -21.18 -16.24 -16.58
CA GLN A 546 -22.43 -16.82 -17.06
C GLN A 546 -22.34 -18.33 -17.38
N LYS A 547 -21.13 -18.85 -17.59
CA LYS A 547 -20.86 -20.23 -18.05
C LYS A 547 -20.16 -21.09 -17.02
N GLU A 548 -19.66 -20.49 -15.95
CA GLU A 548 -18.94 -21.18 -14.88
C GLU A 548 -19.89 -21.77 -13.83
N ASP A 549 -19.42 -22.79 -13.11
CA ASP A 549 -20.10 -23.28 -11.91
C ASP A 549 -20.07 -22.22 -10.78
N ILE A 550 -20.93 -22.42 -9.78
CA ILE A 550 -21.12 -21.46 -8.68
C ILE A 550 -19.82 -21.24 -7.88
N GLN A 551 -18.96 -22.25 -7.74
CA GLN A 551 -17.73 -22.13 -6.96
C GLN A 551 -16.72 -21.21 -7.68
N ASN A 552 -16.51 -21.40 -8.97
CA ASN A 552 -15.65 -20.53 -9.78
C ASN A 552 -16.26 -19.12 -9.91
N TYR A 553 -17.58 -18.99 -10.03
CA TYR A 553 -18.27 -17.70 -9.99
C TYR A 553 -18.00 -16.94 -8.67
N LEU A 554 -18.18 -17.59 -7.51
CA LEU A 554 -17.94 -16.99 -6.19
C LEU A 554 -16.48 -16.65 -5.96
N THR A 555 -15.57 -17.44 -6.54
CA THR A 555 -14.14 -17.14 -6.55
C THR A 555 -13.89 -15.80 -7.25
N ARG A 556 -14.52 -15.52 -8.40
CA ARG A 556 -14.43 -14.22 -9.10
C ARG A 556 -15.17 -13.09 -8.39
N LEU A 557 -16.27 -13.39 -7.69
CA LEU A 557 -17.01 -12.41 -6.88
C LEU A 557 -16.17 -11.86 -5.71
N GLY A 558 -15.14 -12.62 -5.29
CA GLY A 558 -14.08 -12.15 -4.39
C GLY A 558 -13.51 -13.19 -3.42
N PHE A 559 -13.97 -14.45 -3.46
CA PHE A 559 -13.41 -15.55 -2.66
C PHE A 559 -12.20 -16.20 -3.35
N ASN A 560 -11.18 -15.40 -3.65
CA ASN A 560 -9.92 -15.86 -4.26
C ASN A 560 -8.74 -15.40 -3.44
N ARG A 561 -7.89 -16.28 -2.92
CA ARG A 561 -6.63 -15.85 -2.30
C ARG A 561 -5.51 -16.84 -2.56
N TRP A 562 -4.30 -16.33 -2.71
CA TRP A 562 -3.10 -17.16 -2.63
C TRP A 562 -2.70 -17.28 -1.17
N ASN A 563 -2.48 -18.51 -0.72
CA ASN A 563 -1.99 -18.79 0.62
C ASN A 563 -0.90 -19.85 0.52
N ASN A 564 0.33 -19.51 0.90
CA ASN A 564 1.51 -20.38 0.84
C ASN A 564 1.65 -21.12 -0.51
N GLY A 565 1.55 -20.40 -1.63
CA GLY A 565 1.66 -20.97 -2.98
C GLY A 565 0.42 -21.75 -3.46
N GLN A 566 -0.58 -21.97 -2.62
CA GLN A 566 -1.84 -22.62 -3.01
C GLN A 566 -2.93 -21.58 -3.31
N TYR A 567 -3.58 -21.73 -4.47
CA TYR A 567 -4.72 -20.91 -4.85
C TYR A 567 -6.00 -21.40 -4.16
N MET A 568 -6.49 -20.62 -3.20
CA MET A 568 -7.73 -20.90 -2.48
C MET A 568 -8.93 -20.28 -3.19
N LYS A 569 -9.95 -21.11 -3.43
CA LYS A 569 -11.24 -20.76 -4.03
C LYS A 569 -12.35 -20.67 -2.97
N ALA A 570 -13.57 -20.33 -3.40
CA ALA A 570 -14.76 -20.42 -2.56
C ALA A 570 -14.96 -21.86 -2.01
N SER A 571 -15.26 -22.00 -0.72
CA SER A 571 -15.53 -23.30 -0.09
C SER A 571 -16.97 -23.76 -0.37
N ASP A 572 -17.25 -25.05 -0.15
CA ASP A 572 -18.60 -25.61 -0.30
C ASP A 572 -19.61 -24.92 0.64
N ALA A 573 -19.18 -24.54 1.85
CA ALA A 573 -19.99 -23.76 2.79
C ALA A 573 -20.39 -22.39 2.20
N VAL A 574 -19.46 -21.71 1.53
CA VAL A 574 -19.72 -20.44 0.84
C VAL A 574 -20.69 -20.63 -0.34
N VAL A 575 -20.57 -21.73 -1.08
CA VAL A 575 -21.50 -22.12 -2.14
C VAL A 575 -22.92 -22.35 -1.59
N GLU A 576 -23.05 -23.06 -0.46
CA GLU A 576 -24.35 -23.30 0.19
C GLU A 576 -25.02 -22.00 0.65
N LEU A 577 -24.27 -21.10 1.29
CA LEU A 577 -24.79 -19.79 1.73
C LEU A 577 -25.32 -18.96 0.54
N TRP A 578 -24.57 -18.95 -0.56
CA TRP A 578 -24.97 -18.28 -1.80
C TRP A 578 -26.23 -18.88 -2.43
N GLN A 579 -26.38 -20.20 -2.40
CA GLN A 579 -27.57 -20.88 -2.92
C GLN A 579 -28.82 -20.62 -2.07
N ARG A 580 -28.66 -20.55 -0.73
CA ARG A 580 -29.74 -20.24 0.21
C ARG A 580 -30.12 -18.76 0.24
N GLY A 581 -29.32 -17.89 -0.39
CA GLY A 581 -29.53 -16.44 -0.37
C GLY A 581 -29.21 -15.79 0.98
N ASP A 582 -28.40 -16.45 1.82
CA ASP A 582 -27.98 -15.89 3.11
C ASP A 582 -26.75 -14.97 2.92
N TYR A 583 -27.02 -13.78 2.39
CA TYR A 583 -25.98 -12.79 2.13
C TYR A 583 -25.35 -12.24 3.42
N SER A 584 -26.05 -12.28 4.56
CA SER A 584 -25.51 -11.80 5.83
C SER A 584 -24.41 -12.74 6.35
N ALA A 585 -24.66 -14.05 6.32
CA ALA A 585 -23.65 -15.05 6.63
C ALA A 585 -22.51 -15.00 5.60
N LEU A 586 -22.82 -14.82 4.32
CA LEU A 586 -21.82 -14.69 3.26
C LEU A 586 -20.84 -13.53 3.49
N ILE A 587 -21.34 -12.38 3.96
CA ILE A 587 -20.50 -11.23 4.33
C ILE A 587 -19.56 -11.58 5.49
N SER A 588 -20.05 -12.34 6.47
CA SER A 588 -19.25 -12.76 7.62
C SER A 588 -18.13 -13.71 7.18
N GLU A 589 -18.45 -14.68 6.33
CA GLU A 589 -17.47 -15.58 5.73
C GLU A 589 -16.44 -14.84 4.87
N PHE A 590 -16.85 -13.84 4.10
CA PHE A 590 -15.94 -13.02 3.31
C PHE A 590 -14.92 -12.29 4.19
N LYS A 591 -15.37 -11.72 5.31
CA LYS A 591 -14.49 -11.06 6.29
C LYS A 591 -13.51 -12.03 6.93
N THR A 592 -13.96 -13.25 7.26
CA THR A 592 -13.08 -14.31 7.78
C THR A 592 -12.05 -14.76 6.74
N PHE A 593 -12.50 -14.97 5.50
CA PHE A 593 -11.64 -15.35 4.37
C PHE A 593 -10.55 -14.31 4.11
N TRP A 594 -10.83 -13.03 4.38
CA TRP A 594 -9.90 -11.92 4.20
C TRP A 594 -9.42 -11.28 5.51
N HIS A 595 -9.44 -11.96 6.65
CA HIS A 595 -9.15 -11.33 7.95
C HIS A 595 -7.79 -10.57 8.03
N SER A 596 -6.78 -10.97 7.23
CA SER A 596 -5.46 -10.32 7.18
C SER A 596 -5.36 -9.17 6.15
N TYR A 597 -6.36 -8.99 5.27
CA TYR A 597 -6.31 -8.02 4.17
C TYR A 597 -7.68 -7.35 3.93
N GLN A 598 -7.70 -6.05 3.66
CA GLN A 598 -8.95 -5.44 3.18
C GLN A 598 -9.15 -5.76 1.69
N ARG A 599 -10.17 -6.56 1.37
CA ARG A 599 -10.57 -6.88 0.00
C ARG A 599 -11.96 -6.31 -0.30
N GLU A 600 -12.16 -5.89 -1.54
CA GLU A 600 -13.44 -5.40 -2.05
C GLU A 600 -14.19 -6.50 -2.83
N TRP A 601 -15.51 -6.48 -2.71
CA TRP A 601 -16.41 -7.31 -3.51
C TRP A 601 -16.37 -6.88 -4.98
N GLN A 602 -16.27 -7.87 -5.87
CA GLN A 602 -16.25 -7.66 -7.33
C GLN A 602 -17.69 -7.67 -7.87
N LEU A 603 -18.50 -6.68 -7.47
CA LEU A 603 -19.96 -6.71 -7.69
C LEU A 603 -20.38 -6.54 -9.15
N TYR A 604 -19.50 -6.11 -10.06
CA TYR A 604 -19.79 -6.18 -11.51
C TYR A 604 -20.16 -7.61 -11.95
N MET A 605 -19.65 -8.65 -11.26
CA MET A 605 -20.00 -10.04 -11.53
C MET A 605 -21.48 -10.36 -11.30
N LEU A 606 -22.22 -9.55 -10.54
CA LEU A 606 -23.66 -9.75 -10.37
C LEU A 606 -24.41 -9.62 -11.70
N ALA A 607 -23.91 -8.83 -12.65
CA ALA A 607 -24.51 -8.69 -13.99
C ALA A 607 -24.49 -10.00 -14.82
N ALA A 608 -23.77 -11.04 -14.35
CA ALA A 608 -23.80 -12.38 -14.95
C ALA A 608 -25.03 -13.22 -14.52
N LEU A 609 -25.79 -12.77 -13.52
CA LEU A 609 -26.90 -13.52 -12.93
C LEU A 609 -28.27 -13.02 -13.44
N PRO A 610 -29.36 -13.80 -13.23
CA PRO A 610 -30.72 -13.32 -13.47
C PRO A 610 -31.07 -12.10 -12.59
N ILE A 611 -31.84 -11.16 -13.16
CA ILE A 611 -32.22 -9.86 -12.56
C ILE A 611 -32.68 -9.99 -11.09
N GLU A 612 -33.55 -10.95 -10.77
CA GLU A 612 -34.07 -11.12 -9.42
C GLU A 612 -32.97 -11.47 -8.40
N LYS A 613 -32.08 -12.40 -8.75
CA LYS A 613 -30.97 -12.80 -7.89
C LYS A 613 -29.95 -11.68 -7.75
N THR A 614 -29.67 -10.98 -8.86
CA THR A 614 -28.81 -9.79 -8.89
C THR A 614 -29.34 -8.71 -7.95
N ALA A 615 -30.63 -8.38 -8.00
CA ALA A 615 -31.24 -7.36 -7.16
C ALA A 615 -31.18 -7.71 -5.66
N GLN A 616 -31.47 -8.97 -5.30
CA GLN A 616 -31.39 -9.44 -3.92
C GLN A 616 -29.97 -9.32 -3.36
N ALA A 617 -28.98 -9.82 -4.10
CA ALA A 617 -27.57 -9.75 -3.70
C ALA A 617 -27.09 -8.29 -3.63
N TRP A 618 -27.41 -7.49 -4.66
CA TRP A 618 -27.00 -6.09 -4.75
C TRP A 618 -27.51 -5.25 -3.58
N ASN A 619 -28.77 -5.41 -3.17
CA ASN A 619 -29.36 -4.64 -2.07
C ASN A 619 -28.68 -4.89 -0.71
N VAL A 620 -28.06 -6.06 -0.54
CA VAL A 620 -27.33 -6.41 0.69
C VAL A 620 -25.83 -6.09 0.55
N LEU A 621 -25.17 -6.60 -0.50
CA LEU A 621 -23.72 -6.55 -0.67
C LEU A 621 -23.20 -5.13 -0.98
N SER A 622 -24.02 -4.25 -1.58
CA SER A 622 -23.66 -2.83 -1.80
C SER A 622 -23.36 -2.04 -0.53
N LYS A 623 -23.69 -2.57 0.65
CA LYS A 623 -23.33 -1.97 1.95
C LYS A 623 -21.87 -2.23 2.34
N GLU A 624 -21.24 -3.25 1.76
CA GLU A 624 -19.85 -3.64 2.00
C GLU A 624 -18.89 -2.95 1.00
N PRO A 625 -17.57 -2.95 1.22
CA PRO A 625 -16.60 -2.41 0.25
C PRO A 625 -16.68 -3.14 -1.10
N HIS A 626 -16.79 -2.42 -2.21
CA HIS A 626 -17.06 -3.02 -3.53
C HIS A 626 -16.65 -2.14 -4.71
N VAL A 627 -16.59 -2.77 -5.89
CA VAL A 627 -16.43 -2.14 -7.20
C VAL A 627 -17.45 -2.69 -8.21
N GLY A 628 -17.66 -1.98 -9.32
CA GLY A 628 -18.42 -2.46 -10.47
C GLY A 628 -19.85 -1.95 -10.56
N VAL A 629 -20.14 -0.79 -9.97
CA VAL A 629 -21.50 -0.22 -9.85
C VAL A 629 -22.17 -0.04 -11.21
N GLU A 630 -21.39 0.37 -12.21
CA GLU A 630 -21.89 0.65 -13.56
C GLU A 630 -22.52 -0.59 -14.22
N PHE A 631 -21.89 -1.77 -14.12
CA PHE A 631 -22.38 -3.02 -14.72
C PHE A 631 -23.65 -3.52 -14.03
N VAL A 632 -23.71 -3.37 -12.70
CA VAL A 632 -24.91 -3.77 -11.94
C VAL A 632 -26.09 -2.86 -12.29
N MET A 633 -25.84 -1.55 -12.43
CA MET A 633 -26.90 -0.59 -12.76
C MET A 633 -27.34 -0.62 -14.22
N THR A 634 -26.46 -0.95 -15.16
CA THR A 634 -26.89 -1.21 -16.55
C THR A 634 -27.77 -2.45 -16.62
N HIS A 635 -27.45 -3.49 -15.84
CA HIS A 635 -28.21 -4.73 -15.81
C HIS A 635 -29.56 -4.62 -15.07
N LEU A 636 -29.59 -3.98 -13.89
CA LEU A 636 -30.80 -3.87 -13.06
C LEU A 636 -31.68 -2.67 -13.39
N GLN A 637 -31.09 -1.61 -13.95
CA GLN A 637 -31.76 -0.32 -14.16
C GLN A 637 -32.47 0.14 -12.87
N LEU A 638 -33.76 0.49 -12.93
CA LEU A 638 -34.53 0.95 -11.78
C LEU A 638 -34.65 -0.09 -10.66
N ALA A 639 -34.59 -1.38 -10.97
CA ALA A 639 -34.64 -2.44 -9.95
C ALA A 639 -33.42 -2.41 -9.01
N GLY A 640 -32.32 -1.77 -9.43
CA GLY A 640 -31.09 -1.66 -8.66
C GLY A 640 -31.00 -0.43 -7.76
N LEU A 641 -32.01 0.45 -7.76
CA LEU A 641 -31.94 1.77 -7.13
C LEU A 641 -31.63 1.70 -5.62
N GLN A 642 -32.18 0.73 -4.89
CA GLN A 642 -31.92 0.58 -3.47
C GLN A 642 -30.45 0.31 -3.17
N GLY A 643 -29.85 -0.71 -3.81
CA GLY A 643 -28.41 -0.97 -3.66
C GLY A 643 -27.55 0.17 -4.23
N PHE A 644 -28.02 0.89 -5.24
CA PHE A 644 -27.34 2.06 -5.78
C PHE A 644 -27.21 3.20 -4.77
N ILE A 645 -28.26 3.44 -3.97
CA ILE A 645 -28.24 4.43 -2.88
C ILE A 645 -27.19 4.05 -1.82
N HIS A 646 -27.10 2.76 -1.46
CA HIS A 646 -26.06 2.27 -0.55
C HIS A 646 -24.66 2.50 -1.13
N SER A 647 -24.47 2.12 -2.39
CA SER A 647 -23.20 2.25 -3.10
C SER A 647 -22.77 3.70 -3.22
N PHE A 648 -23.66 4.58 -3.69
CA PHE A 648 -23.39 6.01 -3.86
C PHE A 648 -22.97 6.67 -2.54
N SER A 649 -23.61 6.29 -1.44
CA SER A 649 -23.27 6.80 -0.11
C SER A 649 -21.81 6.51 0.29
N ARG A 650 -21.24 5.41 -0.21
CA ARG A 650 -19.87 4.95 0.06
C ARG A 650 -18.86 5.41 -1.00
N TYR A 651 -19.20 5.23 -2.28
CA TYR A 651 -18.32 5.47 -3.43
C TYR A 651 -18.94 6.48 -4.42
N PRO A 652 -19.13 7.75 -4.01
CA PRO A 652 -19.79 8.75 -4.86
C PRO A 652 -19.04 9.04 -6.15
N GLN A 653 -17.71 8.81 -6.19
CA GLN A 653 -16.91 8.99 -7.41
C GLN A 653 -17.22 7.98 -8.51
N GLU A 654 -17.58 6.74 -8.14
CA GLU A 654 -17.94 5.69 -9.09
C GLU A 654 -19.43 5.77 -9.44
N ALA A 655 -20.27 6.09 -8.45
CA ALA A 655 -21.71 6.12 -8.63
C ALA A 655 -22.23 7.37 -9.35
N LEU A 656 -21.61 8.54 -9.19
CA LEU A 656 -22.14 9.80 -9.76
C LEU A 656 -22.17 9.83 -11.31
N PRO A 657 -21.16 9.30 -12.05
CA PRO A 657 -21.27 9.13 -13.50
C PRO A 657 -22.47 8.28 -13.92
N VAL A 658 -22.78 7.22 -13.18
CA VAL A 658 -23.93 6.34 -13.42
C VAL A 658 -25.24 7.04 -13.06
N ALA A 659 -25.26 7.83 -11.98
CA ALA A 659 -26.44 8.57 -11.54
C ALA A 659 -26.96 9.56 -12.60
N GLN A 660 -26.11 10.00 -13.54
CA GLN A 660 -26.53 10.84 -14.67
C GLN A 660 -27.63 10.22 -15.53
N TYR A 661 -27.86 8.91 -15.44
CA TYR A 661 -28.91 8.21 -16.18
C TYR A 661 -30.19 7.98 -15.37
N PHE A 662 -30.19 8.24 -14.06
CA PHE A 662 -31.30 7.93 -13.16
C PHE A 662 -31.83 9.19 -12.47
N ALA A 663 -33.13 9.42 -12.56
CA ALA A 663 -33.82 10.41 -11.76
C ALA A 663 -34.62 9.70 -10.67
N ALA A 664 -34.28 9.98 -9.41
CA ALA A 664 -34.98 9.45 -8.25
C ALA A 664 -34.83 10.44 -7.10
N ILE A 665 -35.90 10.64 -6.32
CA ILE A 665 -35.92 11.62 -5.23
C ILE A 665 -34.91 11.28 -4.13
N GLU A 666 -34.64 9.99 -3.95
CA GLU A 666 -33.71 9.43 -2.96
C GLU A 666 -32.24 9.74 -3.28
N LEU A 667 -31.92 10.02 -4.55
CA LEU A 667 -30.57 10.43 -4.97
C LEU A 667 -30.28 11.90 -4.65
N ALA A 668 -31.33 12.75 -4.58
CA ALA A 668 -31.15 14.18 -4.45
C ALA A 668 -30.33 14.61 -3.21
N PRO A 669 -30.54 14.05 -1.99
CA PRO A 669 -29.72 14.38 -0.82
C PRO A 669 -28.23 14.01 -0.99
N LEU A 670 -27.94 12.87 -1.64
CA LEU A 670 -26.57 12.41 -1.89
C LEU A 670 -25.86 13.32 -2.90
N ILE A 671 -26.58 13.73 -3.93
CA ILE A 671 -26.07 14.60 -4.98
C ILE A 671 -25.88 16.03 -4.47
N ALA A 672 -26.79 16.54 -3.64
CA ALA A 672 -26.61 17.84 -2.98
C ALA A 672 -25.39 17.87 -2.06
N ARG A 673 -25.10 16.75 -1.36
CA ARG A 673 -23.86 16.60 -0.60
C ARG A 673 -22.64 16.59 -1.52
N ALA A 674 -22.67 15.86 -2.64
CA ALA A 674 -21.59 15.85 -3.61
C ALA A 674 -21.32 17.25 -4.19
N PHE A 675 -22.37 17.98 -4.55
CA PHE A 675 -22.31 19.36 -5.02
C PHE A 675 -21.64 20.30 -3.99
N ASN A 676 -22.11 20.27 -2.75
CA ASN A 676 -21.65 21.23 -1.75
C ASN A 676 -20.27 20.87 -1.17
N LYS A 677 -20.01 19.58 -0.91
CA LYS A 677 -18.85 19.12 -0.11
C LYS A 677 -17.71 18.51 -0.93
N LEU A 678 -17.98 17.89 -2.08
CA LEU A 678 -16.98 17.12 -2.82
C LEU A 678 -16.46 17.93 -4.02
N LYS A 679 -15.32 18.62 -3.83
CA LYS A 679 -14.75 19.54 -4.83
C LYS A 679 -14.62 18.92 -6.22
N THR A 680 -14.18 17.67 -6.31
CA THR A 680 -13.96 16.95 -7.57
C THR A 680 -15.26 16.54 -8.26
N LEU A 681 -16.32 16.28 -7.49
CA LEU A 681 -17.61 15.80 -8.00
C LEU A 681 -18.65 16.92 -8.15
N ARG A 682 -18.29 18.15 -7.75
CA ARG A 682 -19.22 19.28 -7.71
C ARG A 682 -19.84 19.58 -9.07
N GLN A 683 -19.04 19.51 -10.14
CA GLN A 683 -19.52 19.84 -11.47
C GLN A 683 -20.51 18.79 -11.98
N ASP A 684 -20.22 17.50 -11.83
CA ASP A 684 -21.11 16.42 -12.24
C ASP A 684 -22.40 16.39 -11.41
N ALA A 685 -22.29 16.71 -10.11
CA ALA A 685 -23.46 16.84 -9.24
C ALA A 685 -24.33 18.04 -9.64
N ARG A 686 -23.72 19.17 -10.04
CA ARG A 686 -24.44 20.30 -10.61
C ARG A 686 -25.16 19.92 -11.91
N THR A 687 -24.49 19.17 -12.79
CA THR A 687 -25.08 18.67 -14.04
C THR A 687 -26.33 17.84 -13.76
N TRP A 688 -26.28 16.92 -12.79
CA TRP A 688 -27.46 16.12 -12.42
C TRP A 688 -28.61 16.97 -11.88
N LEU A 689 -28.31 17.91 -10.97
CA LEU A 689 -29.32 18.79 -10.37
C LEU A 689 -30.06 19.62 -11.44
N LEU A 690 -29.34 20.13 -12.44
CA LEU A 690 -29.92 20.88 -13.56
C LEU A 690 -30.63 19.98 -14.58
N LYS A 691 -30.21 18.73 -14.71
CA LYS A 691 -30.84 17.75 -15.60
C LYS A 691 -32.17 17.23 -15.04
N TYR A 692 -32.27 17.05 -13.71
CA TYR A 692 -33.43 16.52 -13.01
C TYR A 692 -33.94 17.47 -11.92
N PRO A 693 -34.34 18.70 -12.25
CA PRO A 693 -34.68 19.72 -11.26
C PRO A 693 -35.92 19.36 -10.43
N GLU A 694 -36.89 18.64 -11.00
CA GLU A 694 -38.10 18.19 -10.31
C GLU A 694 -37.77 17.16 -9.22
N HIS A 695 -37.04 16.09 -9.56
CA HIS A 695 -36.56 15.09 -8.59
C HIS A 695 -35.62 15.71 -7.55
N ALA A 696 -34.79 16.66 -7.96
CA ALA A 696 -33.90 17.39 -7.07
C ALA A 696 -34.69 18.22 -6.05
N ILE A 697 -35.64 19.03 -6.49
CA ILE A 697 -36.44 19.89 -5.61
C ILE A 697 -37.25 19.03 -4.64
N THR A 698 -37.99 18.06 -5.16
CA THR A 698 -38.85 17.16 -4.37
C THR A 698 -38.07 16.39 -3.31
N GLY A 699 -36.89 15.86 -3.65
CA GLY A 699 -36.04 15.14 -2.70
C GLY A 699 -35.31 16.04 -1.68
N LEU A 700 -35.11 17.33 -1.98
CA LEU A 700 -34.37 18.26 -1.13
C LEU A 700 -35.25 19.11 -0.21
N LEU A 701 -36.51 19.36 -0.56
CA LEU A 701 -37.45 20.16 0.23
C LEU A 701 -37.57 19.70 1.70
N PRO A 702 -37.74 18.39 1.99
CA PRO A 702 -37.76 17.88 3.37
C PRO A 702 -36.50 18.23 4.16
N ALA A 703 -35.32 18.07 3.56
CA ALA A 703 -34.05 18.38 4.22
C ALA A 703 -33.85 19.90 4.38
N ALA A 704 -34.25 20.70 3.40
CA ALA A 704 -34.10 22.16 3.41
C ALA A 704 -34.97 22.84 4.48
N LEU A 705 -36.16 22.30 4.74
CA LEU A 705 -37.13 22.82 5.71
C LEU A 705 -37.11 22.07 7.06
N GLY A 706 -36.37 20.98 7.13
CA GLY A 706 -36.20 20.15 8.33
C GLY A 706 -35.22 20.71 9.36
N LYS A 707 -34.66 19.80 10.16
CA LYS A 707 -33.77 20.16 11.29
C LYS A 707 -32.47 20.79 10.78
N SER A 708 -31.96 21.76 11.54
CA SER A 708 -30.65 22.36 11.25
C SER A 708 -29.54 21.31 11.34
N GLY A 709 -28.69 21.27 10.31
CA GLY A 709 -27.61 20.30 10.17
C GLY A 709 -27.07 20.26 8.75
N GLU A 710 -26.12 19.36 8.51
CA GLU A 710 -25.43 19.26 7.23
C GLU A 710 -26.37 18.99 6.05
N ALA A 711 -27.37 18.12 6.23
CA ALA A 711 -28.36 17.82 5.20
C ALA A 711 -29.13 19.07 4.76
N GLN A 712 -29.53 19.92 5.72
CA GLN A 712 -30.20 21.18 5.45
C GLN A 712 -29.29 22.16 4.71
N ASP A 713 -28.02 22.28 5.12
CA ASP A 713 -27.07 23.19 4.47
C ASP A 713 -26.81 22.78 3.01
N ASN A 714 -26.63 21.49 2.77
CA ASN A 714 -26.44 20.94 1.43
C ASN A 714 -27.69 21.13 0.56
N ALA A 715 -28.87 20.80 1.08
CA ALA A 715 -30.13 20.96 0.38
C ALA A 715 -30.40 22.43 0.01
N ARG A 716 -30.21 23.36 0.97
CA ARG A 716 -30.39 24.80 0.71
C ARG A 716 -29.38 25.35 -0.30
N ALA A 717 -28.12 24.89 -0.27
CA ALA A 717 -27.12 25.29 -1.26
C ALA A 717 -27.53 24.83 -2.67
N ALA A 718 -27.99 23.59 -2.82
CA ALA A 718 -28.47 23.06 -4.09
C ALA A 718 -29.76 23.77 -4.57
N LEU A 719 -30.74 24.00 -3.69
CA LEU A 719 -31.99 24.72 -4.03
C LEU A 719 -31.74 26.18 -4.43
N ARG A 720 -30.78 26.87 -3.77
CA ARG A 720 -30.35 28.21 -4.19
C ARG A 720 -29.73 28.19 -5.57
N MET A 721 -28.84 27.23 -5.84
CA MET A 721 -28.25 27.05 -7.16
C MET A 721 -29.33 26.80 -8.22
N LEU A 722 -30.33 25.96 -7.94
CA LEU A 722 -31.46 25.72 -8.84
C LEU A 722 -32.29 27.00 -9.09
N THR A 723 -32.53 27.78 -8.04
CA THR A 723 -33.21 29.09 -8.13
C THR A 723 -32.43 30.06 -9.01
N GLU A 724 -31.11 30.17 -8.80
CA GLU A 724 -30.20 31.00 -9.59
C GLU A 724 -30.11 30.58 -11.07
N ASN A 725 -30.45 29.33 -11.38
CA ASN A 725 -30.49 28.78 -12.75
C ASN A 725 -31.93 28.72 -13.31
N GLY A 726 -32.88 29.46 -12.74
CA GLY A 726 -34.21 29.67 -13.31
C GLY A 726 -35.30 28.68 -12.87
N HIS A 727 -35.02 27.76 -11.95
CA HIS A 727 -36.00 26.77 -11.46
C HIS A 727 -36.85 27.26 -10.27
N GLN A 728 -36.92 28.58 -10.05
CA GLN A 728 -37.76 29.15 -8.99
C GLN A 728 -39.26 28.81 -9.13
N PRO A 729 -39.89 28.84 -10.33
CA PRO A 729 -41.30 28.49 -10.47
C PRO A 729 -41.60 27.05 -10.03
N LEU A 730 -40.73 26.11 -10.40
CA LEU A 730 -40.85 24.69 -10.04
C LEU A 730 -40.67 24.42 -8.54
N LEU A 731 -40.03 25.33 -7.80
CA LEU A 731 -39.92 25.25 -6.35
C LEU A 731 -41.18 25.75 -5.62
N GLN A 732 -41.98 26.59 -6.29
CA GLN A 732 -43.19 27.20 -5.75
C GLN A 732 -44.44 26.35 -6.03
N GLU A 733 -44.44 25.64 -7.16
CA GLU A 733 -45.34 24.53 -7.46
C GLU A 733 -45.15 23.38 -6.46
#